data_AF-A0A6M4NMQ8-F1
#
_entry.id   AF-A0A6M4NMQ8-F1
#
_cell.length_a   1.000
_cell.length_b   1.000
_cell.length_c   1.000
_cell.angle_alpha   90.00
_cell.angle_beta   90.00
_cell.angle_gamma   90.00
#
_symmetry.space_group_name_H-M   'P 1'
#
loop_
_entity.id
_entity.type
_entity.pdbx_description
1 polymer ?
#
loop_
_entity_poly.entity_id
_entity_poly.type
_entity_poly.pdbx_seq_one_letter_code
_entity_poly.pdbx_strand_id
1 'polypeptide(L)'
;MKKLLAVTKNELLRYFISPLAYVYLVAFLVLNASFAIYFGHFIERGIADLTPMFGFQPWLYLLFIPGISMRLWAEEFRNKTVVQIVTMPVSITALVWGKFFASWLFVLVALLLTFPFWITVNYLGNPDNAVIVLSYFGSWLLAGCMLSVSQTMSALTKNQVVALVLSVVANFLFFVSGIEYVLGFFRLIAPAFVVDMVASFSFLTHFGQVTGGLLEIRYLVFALSVIVLFNVVTVLIVSFKTSGTSRWLKSTQPGYYAVIFILLLFGFAGLNLTANRLLRTWQYDFTEEKIYTLTPSSEKILSEIPEKITAKFYYSPILGQRNPEIRIMYDRIRLLLQRLQNLQPDKFSYRIYNPEPLSESEDAAIAFGLQPLPLIDLNQNGFMGIVFADATDKTQIIPFFPAERQAFLEQDIIENIYQLLHKRKVVGVISGLPVMETNQDLGYVSPQWNIISEIGRFYEIMTVSKPEDLPKIDVLLMIHPQNLSDEMVNEIKRYSKQGGKTLVLADTAAEAPRIFSSRNIEFYPSDFNGLDKFWGFKMYNELVVADLDNSITVDATKNYSTNPVFTQDVLQFVLPSASMNPDYEMTSNLQSILFASVSLLVPDGYNSDFIPLMVGAPNSGIMPSSVVYDSLNPRELLNMFKPANKLKVMAALLKSKNRYLPFEVIVVADTDFIYDTFWSKSQTILENNYFVPIYDNGNFVLNALDYLSGDTSLIELRGRTQKIRLFEDMESLRKQNLRDFQIKENEIFNRINQTKSALNEITAKRNFEERENFTPDELALIAGTRQNLQKLLTELSQIRADMHRNLNDKALAIKVLNICLVPFFILLLIVLYGGGKRNQQHRAALRFAINREFKWVCVVVSLLAAAGIFSVYVAGRGDWSEFENKKVFADLTENLGSIDHISFATQGKKLDFYLKSGEWIMDGYPCLAVYQERIRKFLATVAEMTYYEKKSDRLENLAAFGLKPVDNGESEGMKVVLSGKDGVSAEFLLGKYDMDIGRGGRAAYIRFDNSFQVWMVRADFIDVSPNPQSWSYSSLWNLRFGRLKGFDENNNLNRTAVLVKELLNTEFVGQSNENPQGKNVMTLKLHAEDDVEAEIDFIEKDKEIYVHYRFNATLNQTHLQKFAKIADKCYYRIEPNRYREIKNVAFTAKSR
;
A
#
# COMPACT_ATOMS: atom_id res chain seq x y z
N MET A 1 -5.52 55.71 10.48
CA MET A 1 -4.65 54.78 9.72
C MET A 1 -3.16 54.90 10.07
N LYS A 2 -2.52 56.08 10.01
CA LYS A 2 -1.07 56.24 10.34
C LYS A 2 -0.63 55.63 11.69
N LYS A 3 -1.43 55.80 12.76
CA LYS A 3 -1.12 55.26 14.11
C LYS A 3 -1.22 53.72 14.19
N LEU A 4 -2.20 53.11 13.51
CA LEU A 4 -2.36 51.65 13.48
C LEU A 4 -1.16 50.98 12.79
N LEU A 5 -0.79 51.50 11.61
CA LEU A 5 0.32 50.98 10.82
C LEU A 5 1.66 51.12 11.56
N ALA A 6 1.84 52.21 12.32
CA ALA A 6 2.99 52.39 13.20
C ALA A 6 3.07 51.32 14.31
N VAL A 7 1.94 50.99 14.95
CA VAL A 7 1.88 49.91 15.96
C VAL A 7 2.18 48.56 15.32
N THR A 8 1.52 48.21 14.21
CA THR A 8 1.74 46.95 13.50
C THR A 8 3.19 46.78 13.10
N LYS A 9 3.82 47.80 12.52
CA LYS A 9 5.24 47.77 12.14
C LYS A 9 6.13 47.55 13.35
N ASN A 10 5.87 48.26 14.45
CA ASN A 10 6.68 48.14 15.67
C ASN A 10 6.56 46.75 16.31
N GLU A 11 5.34 46.20 16.40
CA GLU A 11 5.11 44.86 16.95
C GLU A 11 5.67 43.76 16.02
N LEU A 12 5.54 43.90 14.71
CA LEU A 12 6.12 42.96 13.74
C LEU A 12 7.65 42.94 13.86
N LEU A 13 8.29 44.11 13.96
CA LEU A 13 9.73 44.20 14.22
C LEU A 13 10.12 43.55 15.55
N ARG A 14 9.29 43.70 16.59
CA ARG A 14 9.52 43.08 17.91
C ARG A 14 9.54 41.54 17.83
N TYR A 15 8.73 40.93 16.97
CA TYR A 15 8.80 39.50 16.69
C TYR A 15 10.17 39.12 16.08
N PHE A 16 10.61 39.78 15.02
CA PHE A 16 11.88 39.47 14.36
C PHE A 16 13.14 39.86 15.15
N ILE A 17 13.02 40.72 16.17
CA ILE A 17 14.10 41.00 17.12
C ILE A 17 14.17 39.91 18.19
N SER A 18 13.03 39.32 18.54
CA SER A 18 12.96 38.26 19.54
C SER A 18 13.48 36.94 18.99
N PRO A 19 14.47 36.32 19.63
CA PRO A 19 14.99 35.07 19.12
C PRO A 19 13.99 33.91 19.17
N LEU A 20 12.97 34.01 20.04
CA LEU A 20 11.91 33.02 20.15
C LEU A 20 11.08 32.90 18.86
N ALA A 21 10.92 33.98 18.10
CA ALA A 21 10.15 33.95 16.86
C ALA A 21 10.82 33.05 15.80
N TYR A 22 12.14 33.03 15.74
CA TYR A 22 12.87 32.15 14.83
C TYR A 22 12.81 30.68 15.26
N VAL A 23 12.92 30.39 16.56
CA VAL A 23 12.72 29.03 17.10
C VAL A 23 11.33 28.53 16.72
N TYR A 24 10.33 29.39 16.86
CA TYR A 24 8.96 29.09 16.47
C TYR A 24 8.83 28.82 14.96
N LEU A 25 9.40 29.67 14.09
CA LEU A 25 9.36 29.47 12.63
C LEU A 25 10.02 28.15 12.23
N VAL A 26 11.22 27.87 12.77
CA VAL A 26 11.93 26.62 12.52
C VAL A 26 11.11 25.41 12.98
N ALA A 27 10.56 25.44 14.20
CA ALA A 27 9.74 24.36 14.71
C ALA A 27 8.47 24.15 13.88
N PHE A 28 7.80 25.23 13.46
CA PHE A 28 6.62 25.17 12.60
C PHE A 28 6.95 24.55 11.25
N LEU A 29 8.01 25.00 10.58
CA LEU A 29 8.42 24.48 9.27
C LEU A 29 8.82 23.01 9.33
N VAL A 30 9.62 22.62 10.34
CA VAL A 30 10.06 21.23 10.50
C VAL A 30 8.87 20.32 10.79
N LEU A 31 7.96 20.71 11.69
CA LEU A 31 6.79 19.87 12.02
C LEU A 31 5.80 19.82 10.86
N ASN A 32 5.58 20.93 10.15
CA ASN A 32 4.72 20.96 8.96
C ASN A 32 5.25 20.04 7.86
N ALA A 33 6.54 20.14 7.54
CA ALA A 33 7.18 19.28 6.56
C ALA A 33 7.20 17.82 6.99
N SER A 34 7.53 17.54 8.25
CA SER A 34 7.58 16.17 8.77
C SER A 34 6.20 15.51 8.81
N PHE A 35 5.15 16.27 9.17
CA PHE A 35 3.79 15.74 9.20
C PHE A 35 3.28 15.43 7.78
N ALA A 36 3.51 16.33 6.83
CA ALA A 36 3.17 16.10 5.43
C ALA A 36 3.88 14.84 4.88
N ILE A 37 5.18 14.71 5.12
CA ILE A 37 6.01 13.64 4.56
C ILE A 37 5.77 12.29 5.23
N TYR A 38 5.87 12.22 6.56
CA TYR A 38 5.87 10.93 7.27
C TYR A 38 4.48 10.45 7.66
N PHE A 39 3.62 11.35 8.16
CA PHE A 39 2.26 10.98 8.58
C PHE A 39 1.27 11.09 7.42
N GLY A 40 1.51 12.03 6.50
CA GLY A 40 0.69 12.23 5.31
C GLY A 40 1.12 11.38 4.11
N HIS A 41 2.19 10.60 4.26
CA HIS A 41 2.72 9.71 3.21
C HIS A 41 2.92 10.42 1.86
N PHE A 42 3.37 11.67 1.87
CA PHE A 42 3.42 12.52 0.68
C PHE A 42 4.22 11.88 -0.46
N ILE A 43 5.34 11.22 -0.18
CA ILE A 43 6.17 10.58 -1.22
C ILE A 43 5.60 9.22 -1.59
N GLU A 44 5.15 8.44 -0.60
CA GLU A 44 4.66 7.09 -0.79
C GLU A 44 3.31 7.04 -1.52
N ARG A 45 2.48 8.09 -1.39
CA ARG A 45 1.24 8.26 -2.17
C ARG A 45 1.50 8.43 -3.66
N GLY A 46 2.65 8.98 -4.05
CA GLY A 46 3.00 9.21 -5.46
C GLY A 46 2.05 10.18 -6.18
N ILE A 47 1.31 11.04 -5.45
CA ILE A 47 0.32 11.97 -6.01
C ILE A 47 0.84 13.41 -5.86
N ALA A 48 0.79 14.16 -6.95
CA ALA A 48 1.14 15.56 -7.05
C ALA A 48 0.04 16.48 -6.50
N ASP A 49 -0.23 16.38 -5.19
CA ASP A 49 -1.10 17.30 -4.44
C ASP A 49 -0.46 17.74 -3.11
N LEU A 50 -0.96 18.84 -2.52
CA LEU A 50 -0.53 19.31 -1.20
C LEU A 50 -1.55 18.99 -0.09
N THR A 51 -2.52 18.12 -0.39
CA THR A 51 -3.53 17.64 0.56
C THR A 51 -2.89 17.12 1.87
N PRO A 52 -1.78 16.35 1.86
CA PRO A 52 -1.12 15.89 3.09
C PRO A 52 -0.64 17.03 3.98
N MET A 53 -0.10 18.10 3.39
CA MET A 53 0.38 19.26 4.13
C MET A 53 -0.79 20.04 4.74
N PHE A 54 -1.81 20.35 3.94
CA PHE A 54 -2.97 21.11 4.40
C PHE A 54 -3.83 20.32 5.37
N GLY A 55 -3.94 19.00 5.25
CA GLY A 55 -4.69 18.15 6.18
C GLY A 55 -4.19 18.25 7.62
N PHE A 56 -2.87 18.37 7.84
CA PHE A 56 -2.29 18.57 9.18
C PHE A 56 -2.22 20.04 9.63
N GLN A 57 -2.50 20.99 8.73
CA GLN A 57 -2.38 22.42 9.01
C GLN A 57 -3.28 22.89 10.17
N PRO A 58 -4.57 22.51 10.25
CA PRO A 58 -5.44 22.88 11.37
C PRO A 58 -4.95 22.34 12.73
N TRP A 59 -4.39 21.13 12.74
CA TRP A 59 -3.84 20.49 13.93
C TRP A 59 -2.58 21.19 14.43
N LEU A 60 -1.68 21.54 13.51
CA LEU A 60 -0.50 22.33 13.83
C LEU A 60 -0.92 23.69 14.39
N TYR A 61 -1.88 24.37 13.76
CA TYR A 61 -2.38 25.65 14.26
C TYR A 61 -3.00 25.58 15.65
N LEU A 62 -3.63 24.48 16.02
CA LEU A 62 -4.17 24.30 17.36
C LEU A 62 -3.08 24.37 18.44
N LEU A 63 -1.86 23.93 18.12
CA LEU A 63 -0.69 24.03 19.01
C LEU A 63 0.03 25.39 18.86
N PHE A 64 0.29 25.78 17.62
CA PHE A 64 1.21 26.85 17.27
C PHE A 64 0.58 28.23 17.43
N ILE A 65 -0.68 28.43 17.03
CA ILE A 65 -1.33 29.75 17.08
C ILE A 65 -1.51 30.27 18.51
N PRO A 66 -2.01 29.46 19.48
CA PRO A 66 -1.98 29.80 20.91
C PRO A 66 -0.59 30.21 21.42
N GLY A 67 0.46 29.54 20.93
CA GLY A 67 1.85 29.83 21.31
C GLY A 67 2.32 31.23 20.89
N ILE A 68 1.89 31.73 19.72
CA ILE A 68 2.18 33.10 19.28
C ILE A 68 1.40 34.11 20.11
N SER A 69 0.12 33.83 20.37
CA SER A 69 -0.78 34.82 20.96
C SER A 69 -0.68 34.91 22.49
N MET A 70 -0.21 33.86 23.17
CA MET A 70 -0.24 33.79 24.65
C MET A 70 0.42 34.99 25.32
N ARG A 71 1.43 35.60 24.69
CA ARG A 71 2.20 36.73 25.24
C ARG A 71 1.61 38.11 24.91
N LEU A 72 0.74 38.20 23.90
CA LEU A 72 0.28 39.48 23.34
C LEU A 72 -0.26 40.46 24.39
N TRP A 73 -1.05 39.94 25.35
CA TRP A 73 -1.64 40.73 26.43
C TRP A 73 -1.29 40.22 27.82
N ALA A 74 -1.24 38.90 28.03
CA ALA A 74 -0.96 38.33 29.36
C ALA A 74 0.38 38.82 29.93
N GLU A 75 1.40 38.99 29.08
CA GLU A 75 2.71 39.50 29.50
C GLU A 75 2.67 40.99 29.87
N GLU A 76 1.95 41.79 29.10
CA GLU A 76 1.79 43.23 29.34
C GLU A 76 1.04 43.50 30.65
N PHE A 77 0.06 42.65 30.97
CA PHE A 77 -0.65 42.70 32.26
C PHE A 77 0.19 42.18 33.42
N ARG A 78 1.00 41.14 33.22
CA ARG A 78 1.91 40.58 34.25
C ARG A 78 2.99 41.59 34.63
N ASN A 79 3.63 42.19 33.62
CA ASN A 79 4.76 43.11 33.79
C ASN A 79 4.31 44.55 34.08
N LYS A 80 2.98 44.82 34.12
CA LYS A 80 2.38 46.16 34.29
C LYS A 80 2.77 47.20 33.23
N THR A 81 3.42 46.78 32.14
CA THR A 81 3.77 47.61 30.99
C THR A 81 2.54 48.11 30.24
N VAL A 82 1.38 47.47 30.42
CA VAL A 82 0.09 47.95 29.89
C VAL A 82 -0.21 49.41 30.28
N VAL A 83 0.21 49.86 31.47
CA VAL A 83 -0.01 51.26 31.92
C VAL A 83 0.77 52.23 31.03
N GLN A 84 1.99 51.86 30.64
CA GLN A 84 2.84 52.68 29.78
C GLN A 84 2.31 52.73 28.34
N ILE A 85 1.77 51.62 27.82
CA ILE A 85 1.24 51.57 26.45
C ILE A 85 -0.06 52.39 26.35
N VAL A 86 -0.89 52.38 27.39
CA VAL A 86 -2.18 53.10 27.42
C VAL A 86 -1.99 54.62 27.60
N THR A 87 -0.88 55.09 28.16
CA THR A 87 -0.56 56.54 28.24
C THR A 87 0.00 57.12 26.94
N MET A 88 0.37 56.28 25.97
CA MET A 88 0.78 56.75 24.64
C MET A 88 -0.42 57.37 23.91
N PRO A 89 -0.21 58.34 22.98
CA PRO A 89 -1.29 59.00 22.23
C PRO A 89 -1.88 58.09 21.13
N VAL A 90 -2.20 56.84 21.45
CA VAL A 90 -2.69 55.78 20.58
C VAL A 90 -3.95 55.16 21.22
N SER A 91 -5.00 54.92 20.44
CA SER A 91 -6.22 54.32 20.97
C SER A 91 -6.05 52.82 21.26
N ILE A 92 -6.78 52.29 22.25
CA ILE A 92 -6.82 50.86 22.58
C ILE A 92 -7.17 50.02 21.34
N THR A 93 -8.12 50.48 20.53
CA THR A 93 -8.49 49.83 19.26
C THR A 93 -7.29 49.71 18.31
N ALA A 94 -6.47 50.76 18.18
CA ALA A 94 -5.27 50.70 17.33
C ALA A 94 -4.18 49.78 17.91
N LEU A 95 -4.10 49.63 19.24
CA LEU A 95 -3.19 48.69 19.89
C LEU A 95 -3.59 47.23 19.66
N VAL A 96 -4.88 46.92 19.87
CA VAL A 96 -5.42 45.56 19.69
C VAL A 96 -5.30 45.11 18.24
N TRP A 97 -5.82 45.89 17.28
CA TRP A 97 -5.69 45.57 15.87
C TRP A 97 -4.24 45.60 15.40
N GLY A 98 -3.42 46.51 15.93
CA GLY A 98 -2.00 46.59 15.59
C GLY A 98 -1.24 45.31 15.95
N LYS A 99 -1.47 44.80 17.16
CA LYS A 99 -0.92 43.51 17.64
C LYS A 99 -1.45 42.32 16.85
N PHE A 100 -2.75 42.29 16.54
CA PHE A 100 -3.38 41.24 15.73
C PHE A 100 -2.78 41.18 14.32
N PHE A 101 -2.71 42.32 13.61
CA PHE A 101 -2.14 42.36 12.26
C PHE A 101 -0.66 41.97 12.24
N ALA A 102 0.10 42.32 13.29
CA ALA A 102 1.50 41.92 13.40
C ALA A 102 1.66 40.40 13.55
N SER A 103 0.87 39.76 14.41
CA SER A 103 0.91 38.30 14.58
C SER A 103 0.33 37.56 13.36
N TRP A 104 -0.70 38.10 12.72
CA TRP A 104 -1.30 37.53 11.51
C TRP A 104 -0.36 37.60 10.30
N LEU A 105 0.38 38.72 10.13
CA LEU A 105 1.45 38.84 9.13
C LEU A 105 2.63 37.90 9.45
N PHE A 106 2.96 37.71 10.73
CA PHE A 106 4.00 36.75 11.11
C PHE A 106 3.63 35.31 10.71
N VAL A 107 2.37 34.90 10.87
CA VAL A 107 1.90 33.60 10.39
C VAL A 107 1.88 33.52 8.86
N LEU A 108 1.55 34.60 8.15
CA LEU A 108 1.66 34.65 6.70
C LEU A 108 3.10 34.40 6.24
N VAL A 109 4.10 35.00 6.91
CA VAL A 109 5.51 34.72 6.63
C VAL A 109 5.83 33.24 6.89
N ALA A 110 5.35 32.66 8.00
CA ALA A 110 5.55 31.24 8.30
C ALA A 110 4.97 30.32 7.20
N LEU A 111 3.79 30.66 6.66
CA LEU A 111 3.16 29.94 5.55
C LEU A 111 3.92 30.09 4.24
N LEU A 112 4.33 31.31 3.88
CA LEU A 112 5.09 31.54 2.64
C LEU A 112 6.44 30.81 2.65
N LEU A 113 7.01 30.59 3.83
CA LEU A 113 8.24 29.81 3.99
C LEU A 113 8.06 28.31 3.72
N THR A 114 6.84 27.80 3.52
CA THR A 114 6.61 26.41 3.06
C THR A 114 6.64 26.26 1.53
N PHE A 115 7.04 27.29 0.78
CA PHE A 115 7.15 27.26 -0.68
C PHE A 115 7.96 26.10 -1.29
N PRO A 116 8.95 25.45 -0.62
CA PRO A 116 9.64 24.31 -1.23
C PRO A 116 8.71 23.15 -1.59
N PHE A 117 7.62 22.96 -0.84
CA PHE A 117 6.60 21.94 -1.16
C PHE A 117 5.91 22.25 -2.49
N TRP A 118 5.53 23.51 -2.71
CA TRP A 118 4.89 23.94 -3.95
C TRP A 118 5.82 23.73 -5.16
N ILE A 119 7.12 24.05 -5.01
CA ILE A 119 8.13 23.77 -6.04
C ILE A 119 8.28 22.27 -6.27
N THR A 120 8.37 21.47 -5.20
CA THR A 120 8.56 20.01 -5.28
C THR A 120 7.43 19.34 -6.05
N VAL A 121 6.17 19.71 -5.78
CA VAL A 121 5.02 19.09 -6.45
C VAL A 121 4.98 19.43 -7.94
N ASN A 122 5.26 20.67 -8.34
CA ASN A 122 5.34 21.06 -9.76
C ASN A 122 6.55 20.48 -10.48
N TYR A 123 7.61 20.16 -9.74
CA TYR A 123 8.78 19.49 -10.30
C TYR A 123 8.49 17.99 -10.55
N LEU A 124 7.75 17.33 -9.67
CA LEU A 124 7.49 15.89 -9.75
C LEU A 124 6.28 15.51 -10.61
N GLY A 125 5.36 16.43 -10.86
CA GLY A 125 4.14 16.18 -11.65
C GLY A 125 3.40 17.48 -11.98
N ASN A 126 2.13 17.39 -12.36
CA ASN A 126 1.31 18.53 -12.79
C ASN A 126 0.13 18.80 -11.82
N PRO A 127 0.36 19.48 -10.68
CA PRO A 127 -0.68 19.75 -9.66
C PRO A 127 -1.72 20.77 -10.11
N ASP A 128 -2.90 20.74 -9.47
CA ASP A 128 -3.86 21.84 -9.53
C ASP A 128 -3.36 23.04 -8.70
N ASN A 129 -2.69 23.97 -9.39
CA ASN A 129 -2.11 25.16 -8.77
C ASN A 129 -3.17 26.15 -8.25
N ALA A 130 -4.39 26.17 -8.81
CA ALA A 130 -5.46 27.04 -8.35
C ALA A 130 -5.98 26.58 -6.98
N VAL A 131 -6.15 25.27 -6.79
CA VAL A 131 -6.50 24.66 -5.51
C VAL A 131 -5.39 24.86 -4.47
N ILE A 132 -4.11 24.79 -4.86
CA ILE A 132 -2.98 25.07 -3.95
C ILE A 132 -3.02 26.52 -3.45
N VAL A 133 -3.18 27.50 -4.34
CA VAL A 133 -3.26 28.92 -3.97
C VAL A 133 -4.46 29.18 -3.04
N LEU A 134 -5.61 28.59 -3.37
CA LEU A 134 -6.80 28.69 -2.54
C LEU A 134 -6.58 28.07 -1.15
N SER A 135 -5.90 26.94 -1.07
CA SER A 135 -5.56 26.26 0.19
C SER A 135 -4.64 27.11 1.07
N TYR A 136 -3.64 27.78 0.49
CA TYR A 136 -2.80 28.74 1.20
C TYR A 136 -3.60 29.94 1.74
N PHE A 137 -4.52 30.47 0.92
CA PHE A 137 -5.39 31.56 1.32
C PHE A 137 -6.36 31.15 2.45
N GLY A 138 -6.98 29.98 2.34
CA GLY A 138 -7.82 29.39 3.38
C GLY A 138 -7.07 29.15 4.68
N SER A 139 -5.82 28.69 4.59
CA SER A 139 -4.95 28.48 5.75
C SER A 139 -4.62 29.81 6.44
N TRP A 140 -4.32 30.84 5.67
CA TRP A 140 -4.07 32.19 6.23
C TRP A 140 -5.31 32.79 6.90
N LEU A 141 -6.51 32.61 6.34
CA LEU A 141 -7.77 33.01 6.97
C LEU A 141 -8.05 32.22 8.26
N LEU A 142 -7.87 30.90 8.23
CA LEU A 142 -8.01 30.03 9.41
C LEU A 142 -7.08 30.48 10.54
N ALA A 143 -5.81 30.77 10.22
CA ALA A 143 -4.86 31.32 11.19
C ALA A 143 -5.37 32.63 11.81
N GLY A 144 -5.97 33.52 11.01
CA GLY A 144 -6.57 34.77 11.49
C GLY A 144 -7.70 34.54 12.49
N CYS A 145 -8.62 33.61 12.18
CA CYS A 145 -9.69 33.21 13.09
C CYS A 145 -9.12 32.72 14.43
N MET A 146 -8.21 31.74 14.38
CA MET A 146 -7.63 31.14 15.58
C MET A 146 -6.78 32.13 16.37
N LEU A 147 -6.06 33.05 15.71
CA LEU A 147 -5.29 34.10 16.37
C LEU A 147 -6.20 35.07 17.11
N SER A 148 -7.34 35.44 16.54
CA SER A 148 -8.28 36.38 17.16
C SER A 148 -8.88 35.81 18.47
N VAL A 149 -9.29 34.54 18.44
CA VAL A 149 -9.74 33.78 19.62
C VAL A 149 -8.62 33.72 20.66
N SER A 150 -7.42 33.34 20.23
CA SER A 150 -6.29 33.14 21.14
C SER A 150 -5.77 34.45 21.75
N GLN A 151 -5.85 35.56 21.02
CA GLN A 151 -5.53 36.89 21.54
C GLN A 151 -6.53 37.32 22.63
N THR A 152 -7.81 36.99 22.44
CA THR A 152 -8.86 37.25 23.43
C THR A 152 -8.59 36.49 24.73
N MET A 153 -8.23 35.21 24.63
CA MET A 153 -7.86 34.40 25.80
C MET A 153 -6.61 34.93 26.51
N SER A 154 -5.62 35.45 25.77
CA SER A 154 -4.45 36.14 26.36
C SER A 154 -4.85 37.40 27.13
N ALA A 155 -5.86 38.15 26.68
CA ALA A 155 -6.33 39.35 27.38
C ALA A 155 -7.10 39.05 28.68
N LEU A 156 -7.68 37.86 28.82
CA LEU A 156 -8.45 37.46 30.01
C LEU A 156 -7.56 37.20 31.23
N THR A 157 -6.34 36.69 31.04
CA THR A 157 -5.46 36.27 32.14
C THR A 157 -4.18 37.12 32.24
N LYS A 158 -3.48 37.02 33.37
CA LYS A 158 -2.12 37.56 33.58
C LYS A 158 -1.04 36.48 33.42
N ASN A 159 -1.42 35.21 33.30
CA ASN A 159 -0.49 34.10 33.19
C ASN A 159 -0.46 33.57 31.75
N GLN A 160 0.73 33.59 31.13
CA GLN A 160 0.96 33.11 29.76
C GLN A 160 0.57 31.63 29.58
N VAL A 161 0.82 30.77 30.56
CA VAL A 161 0.49 29.34 30.48
C VAL A 161 -1.02 29.13 30.49
N VAL A 162 -1.74 29.85 31.37
CA VAL A 162 -3.20 29.82 31.40
C VAL A 162 -3.80 30.37 30.10
N ALA A 163 -3.19 31.41 29.52
CA ALA A 163 -3.62 31.97 28.24
C ALA A 163 -3.49 30.94 27.11
N LEU A 164 -2.38 30.19 27.09
CA LEU A 164 -2.14 29.12 26.13
C LEU A 164 -3.24 28.05 26.23
N VAL A 165 -3.47 27.49 27.43
CA VAL A 165 -4.45 26.42 27.65
C VAL A 165 -5.86 26.86 27.26
N LEU A 166 -6.29 28.05 27.68
CA LEU A 166 -7.60 28.58 27.31
C LEU A 166 -7.75 28.79 25.81
N SER A 167 -6.69 29.24 25.14
CA SER A 167 -6.67 29.39 23.68
C SER A 167 -6.81 28.04 22.97
N VAL A 168 -6.07 27.02 23.40
CA VAL A 168 -6.15 25.67 22.84
C VAL A 168 -7.57 25.12 22.98
N VAL A 169 -8.15 25.19 24.19
CA VAL A 169 -9.51 24.69 24.45
C VAL A 169 -10.54 25.46 23.63
N ALA A 170 -10.47 26.79 23.58
CA ALA A 170 -11.41 27.60 22.82
C ALA A 170 -11.35 27.29 21.31
N ASN A 171 -10.15 27.20 20.73
CA ASN A 171 -10.00 26.81 19.33
C ASN A 171 -10.45 25.38 19.06
N PHE A 172 -10.19 24.44 19.99
CA PHE A 172 -10.61 23.05 19.86
C PHE A 172 -12.14 22.93 19.81
N LEU A 173 -12.88 23.74 20.58
CA LEU A 173 -14.35 23.76 20.51
C LEU A 173 -14.85 24.20 19.13
N PHE A 174 -14.28 25.24 18.53
CA PHE A 174 -14.58 25.62 17.14
C PHE A 174 -14.19 24.51 16.16
N PHE A 175 -13.06 23.85 16.40
CA PHE A 175 -12.58 22.74 15.57
C PHE A 175 -13.59 21.59 15.49
N VAL A 176 -14.08 21.11 16.64
CA VAL A 176 -14.93 19.91 16.74
C VAL A 176 -16.42 20.18 16.53
N SER A 177 -16.86 21.45 16.51
CA SER A 177 -18.28 21.83 16.45
C SER A 177 -19.07 21.23 15.27
N GLY A 178 -18.40 20.92 14.16
CA GLY A 178 -19.03 20.38 12.94
C GLY A 178 -18.85 18.88 12.77
N ILE A 179 -18.28 18.19 13.75
CA ILE A 179 -18.14 16.74 13.72
C ILE A 179 -19.50 16.11 14.05
N GLU A 180 -19.84 15.02 13.36
CA GLU A 180 -21.14 14.35 13.47
C GLU A 180 -21.48 13.94 14.90
N TYR A 181 -20.50 13.54 15.72
CA TYR A 181 -20.70 13.24 17.14
C TYR A 181 -21.24 14.45 17.93
N VAL A 182 -20.74 15.65 17.66
CA VAL A 182 -21.19 16.88 18.33
C VAL A 182 -22.57 17.29 17.79
N LEU A 183 -22.77 17.24 16.47
CA LEU A 183 -24.05 17.57 15.85
C LEU A 183 -25.15 16.59 16.22
N GLY A 184 -24.83 15.31 16.39
CA GLY A 184 -25.73 14.28 16.89
C GLY A 184 -26.20 14.58 18.32
N PHE A 185 -25.28 14.96 19.21
CA PHE A 185 -25.62 15.40 20.56
C PHE A 185 -26.57 16.61 20.55
N PHE A 186 -26.27 17.65 19.74
CA PHE A 186 -27.15 18.82 19.65
C PHE A 186 -28.51 18.52 19.04
N ARG A 187 -28.62 17.57 18.10
CA ARG A 187 -29.92 17.13 17.55
C ARG A 187 -30.85 16.50 18.59
N LEU A 188 -30.30 15.92 19.66
CA LEU A 188 -31.10 15.34 20.75
C LEU A 188 -31.73 16.42 21.64
N ILE A 189 -31.10 17.59 21.75
CA ILE A 189 -31.47 18.62 22.73
C ILE A 189 -31.90 19.96 22.13
N ALA A 190 -31.65 20.19 20.84
CA ALA A 190 -31.84 21.49 20.19
C ALA A 190 -32.56 21.38 18.83
N PRO A 191 -33.33 22.41 18.43
CA PRO A 191 -33.96 22.48 17.12
C PRO A 191 -32.94 22.53 15.97
N ALA A 192 -33.37 22.13 14.76
CA ALA A 192 -32.52 22.05 13.57
C ALA A 192 -31.73 23.34 13.26
N PHE A 193 -32.34 24.52 13.42
CA PHE A 193 -31.64 25.79 13.16
C PHE A 193 -30.47 26.04 14.11
N VAL A 194 -30.52 25.51 15.35
CA VAL A 194 -29.41 25.60 16.32
C VAL A 194 -28.30 24.64 15.92
N VAL A 195 -28.67 23.43 15.47
CA VAL A 195 -27.71 22.44 14.97
C VAL A 195 -26.95 22.98 13.76
N ASP A 196 -27.66 23.58 12.80
CA ASP A 196 -27.06 24.22 11.63
C ASP A 196 -26.14 25.38 12.02
N MET A 197 -26.52 26.16 13.05
CA MET A 197 -25.68 27.22 13.59
C MET A 197 -24.39 26.66 14.21
N VAL A 198 -24.48 25.58 15.00
CA VAL A 198 -23.31 24.92 15.60
C VAL A 198 -22.41 24.34 14.50
N ALA A 199 -22.97 23.69 13.49
CA ALA A 199 -22.22 23.18 12.34
C ALA A 199 -21.47 24.30 11.61
N SER A 200 -22.10 25.48 11.46
CA SER A 200 -21.50 26.63 10.78
C SER A 200 -20.27 27.21 11.49
N PHE A 201 -20.04 26.89 12.77
CA PHE A 201 -18.86 27.33 13.51
C PHE A 201 -17.62 26.48 13.26
N SER A 202 -17.74 25.38 12.51
CA SER A 202 -16.64 24.44 12.36
C SER A 202 -15.53 24.93 11.45
N PHE A 203 -14.37 25.22 12.03
CA PHE A 203 -13.16 25.54 11.27
C PHE A 203 -12.75 24.42 10.32
N LEU A 204 -12.91 23.16 10.72
CA LEU A 204 -12.47 22.02 9.93
C LEU A 204 -13.35 21.82 8.68
N THR A 205 -14.67 21.95 8.81
CA THR A 205 -15.59 21.79 7.65
C THR A 205 -15.35 22.84 6.58
N HIS A 206 -15.27 24.10 6.98
CA HIS A 206 -15.01 25.21 6.05
C HIS A 206 -13.62 25.12 5.41
N PHE A 207 -12.60 24.80 6.22
CA PHE A 207 -11.25 24.65 5.70
C PHE A 207 -11.15 23.48 4.72
N GLY A 208 -11.82 22.36 5.00
CA GLY A 208 -11.88 21.19 4.11
C GLY A 208 -12.48 21.51 2.74
N GLN A 209 -13.56 22.29 2.68
CA GLN A 209 -14.15 22.74 1.41
C GLN A 209 -13.19 23.61 0.60
N VAL A 210 -12.51 24.54 1.26
CA VAL A 210 -11.54 25.45 0.62
C VAL A 210 -10.31 24.67 0.12
N THR A 211 -9.80 23.72 0.90
CA THR A 211 -8.70 22.85 0.44
C THR A 211 -9.11 21.88 -0.66
N GLY A 212 -10.41 21.59 -0.78
CA GLY A 212 -10.99 20.83 -1.89
C GLY A 212 -11.17 21.64 -3.17
N GLY A 213 -10.94 22.95 -3.16
CA GLY A 213 -11.10 23.82 -4.33
C GLY A 213 -12.39 24.63 -4.39
N LEU A 214 -13.31 24.47 -3.43
CA LEU A 214 -14.57 25.20 -3.40
C LEU A 214 -14.49 26.39 -2.43
N LEU A 215 -14.57 27.61 -2.96
CA LEU A 215 -14.63 28.83 -2.15
C LEU A 215 -16.06 29.36 -2.08
N GLU A 216 -16.63 29.34 -0.88
CA GLU A 216 -17.96 29.87 -0.62
C GLU A 216 -17.87 31.24 0.06
N ILE A 217 -18.70 32.20 -0.34
CA ILE A 217 -18.65 33.55 0.25
C ILE A 217 -19.07 33.51 1.73
N ARG A 218 -19.96 32.57 2.11
CA ARG A 218 -20.34 32.38 3.52
C ARG A 218 -19.14 32.05 4.42
N TYR A 219 -18.14 31.33 3.90
CA TYR A 219 -16.90 31.08 4.64
C TYR A 219 -16.13 32.37 4.89
N LEU A 220 -15.99 33.24 3.87
CA LEU A 220 -15.30 34.53 4.02
C LEU A 220 -16.00 35.41 5.05
N VAL A 221 -17.33 35.48 4.99
CA VAL A 221 -18.13 36.24 5.96
C VAL A 221 -17.99 35.65 7.36
N PHE A 222 -18.04 34.33 7.50
CA PHE A 222 -17.81 33.65 8.76
C PHE A 222 -16.42 33.97 9.32
N ALA A 223 -15.35 33.76 8.55
CA ALA A 223 -13.99 34.01 8.98
C ALA A 223 -13.76 35.46 9.40
N LEU A 224 -14.20 36.42 8.58
CA LEU A 224 -14.10 37.84 8.90
C LEU A 224 -14.94 38.22 10.13
N SER A 225 -16.13 37.64 10.28
CA SER A 225 -16.98 37.91 11.44
C SER A 225 -16.36 37.40 12.75
N VAL A 226 -15.70 36.23 12.73
CA VAL A 226 -14.94 35.69 13.88
C VAL A 226 -13.77 36.63 14.22
N ILE A 227 -12.97 37.01 13.22
CA ILE A 227 -11.83 37.93 13.41
C ILE A 227 -12.28 39.25 14.04
N VAL A 228 -13.35 39.85 13.51
CA VAL A 228 -13.89 41.12 14.02
C VAL A 228 -14.46 40.94 15.42
N LEU A 229 -15.30 39.92 15.64
CA LEU A 229 -15.93 39.66 16.94
C LEU A 229 -14.88 39.57 18.05
N PHE A 230 -13.93 38.64 17.92
CA PHE A 230 -12.95 38.39 18.99
C PHE A 230 -11.96 39.56 19.18
N ASN A 231 -11.60 40.28 18.12
CA ASN A 231 -10.81 41.51 18.30
C ASN A 231 -11.59 42.62 19.01
N VAL A 232 -12.89 42.80 18.72
CA VAL A 232 -13.74 43.74 19.46
C VAL A 232 -13.89 43.32 20.92
N VAL A 233 -14.11 42.04 21.18
CA VAL A 233 -14.14 41.48 22.55
C VAL A 233 -12.82 41.73 23.28
N THR A 234 -11.68 41.60 22.60
CA THR A 234 -10.37 41.95 23.17
C THR A 234 -10.31 43.44 23.54
N VAL A 235 -10.79 44.36 22.68
CA VAL A 235 -10.86 45.80 22.99
C VAL A 235 -11.70 46.04 24.24
N LEU A 236 -12.83 45.36 24.39
CA LEU A 236 -13.70 45.48 25.56
C LEU A 236 -13.00 45.02 26.85
N ILE A 237 -12.37 43.85 26.83
CA ILE A 237 -11.64 43.29 27.99
C ILE A 237 -10.50 44.22 28.41
N VAL A 238 -9.71 44.72 27.46
CA VAL A 238 -8.58 45.62 27.74
C VAL A 238 -9.10 46.96 28.26
N SER A 239 -10.16 47.52 27.68
CA SER A 239 -10.76 48.79 28.11
C SER A 239 -11.30 48.71 29.55
N PHE A 240 -11.95 47.59 29.88
CA PHE A 240 -12.42 47.31 31.24
C PHE A 240 -11.27 47.25 32.25
N LYS A 241 -10.18 46.52 31.94
CA LYS A 241 -9.01 46.38 32.82
C LYS A 241 -8.18 47.67 32.99
N THR A 242 -8.34 48.65 32.11
CA THR A 242 -7.50 49.87 32.07
C THR A 242 -8.27 51.15 32.42
N SER A 243 -9.53 51.05 32.87
CA SER A 243 -10.35 52.18 33.32
C SER A 243 -10.54 53.31 32.28
N GLY A 244 -10.70 52.93 30.99
CA GLY A 244 -11.47 53.70 29.99
C GLY A 244 -10.85 54.96 29.36
N THR A 245 -9.92 54.80 28.40
CA THR A 245 -9.61 55.81 27.35
C THR A 245 -10.40 55.61 26.04
N SER A 246 -11.30 54.63 25.97
CA SER A 246 -12.15 54.41 24.79
C SER A 246 -13.18 55.54 24.62
N ARG A 247 -13.37 56.01 23.38
CA ARG A 247 -14.28 57.13 23.06
C ARG A 247 -15.76 56.82 23.32
N TRP A 248 -16.16 55.54 23.32
CA TRP A 248 -17.58 55.12 23.33
C TRP A 248 -17.99 54.26 24.56
N LEU A 249 -17.04 53.83 25.40
CA LEU A 249 -17.27 52.86 26.47
C LEU A 249 -16.55 53.28 27.76
N LYS A 250 -17.23 54.05 28.60
CA LYS A 250 -16.76 54.49 29.92
C LYS A 250 -17.69 53.98 31.02
N SER A 251 -17.63 52.68 31.31
CA SER A 251 -18.28 52.11 32.48
C SER A 251 -17.28 51.24 33.25
N THR A 252 -17.39 51.22 34.58
CA THR A 252 -16.59 50.39 35.49
C THR A 252 -17.35 49.13 35.94
N GLN A 253 -18.62 48.99 35.58
CA GLN A 253 -19.46 47.86 36.00
C GLN A 253 -19.26 46.62 35.11
N PRO A 254 -18.93 45.44 35.66
CA PRO A 254 -18.72 44.20 34.89
C PRO A 254 -19.95 43.79 34.06
N GLY A 255 -21.15 44.00 34.61
CA GLY A 255 -22.41 43.65 33.95
C GLY A 255 -22.62 44.36 32.61
N TYR A 256 -22.15 45.61 32.47
CA TYR A 256 -22.26 46.37 31.23
C TYR A 256 -21.47 45.73 30.09
N TYR A 257 -20.25 45.26 30.37
CA TYR A 257 -19.42 44.57 29.37
C TYR A 257 -19.96 43.17 29.05
N ALA A 258 -20.56 42.47 30.02
CA ALA A 258 -21.21 41.18 29.79
C ALA A 258 -22.43 41.31 28.87
N VAL A 259 -23.27 42.34 29.07
CA VAL A 259 -24.42 42.62 28.19
C VAL A 259 -23.96 42.94 26.76
N ILE A 260 -22.91 43.74 26.60
CA ILE A 260 -22.35 44.05 25.27
C ILE A 260 -21.76 42.81 24.61
N PHE A 261 -21.07 41.94 25.36
CA PHE A 261 -20.59 40.68 24.85
C PHE A 261 -21.72 39.80 24.33
N ILE A 262 -22.83 39.69 25.09
CA ILE A 262 -24.02 38.94 24.69
C ILE A 262 -24.64 39.54 23.42
N LEU A 263 -24.77 40.87 23.35
CA LEU A 263 -25.28 41.56 22.16
C LEU A 263 -24.39 41.34 20.93
N LEU A 264 -23.07 41.36 21.09
CA LEU A 264 -22.13 41.05 20.02
C LEU A 264 -22.25 39.60 19.56
N LEU A 265 -22.46 38.66 20.49
CA LEU A 265 -22.67 37.24 20.17
C LEU A 265 -23.98 37.04 19.40
N PHE A 266 -25.08 37.69 19.81
CA PHE A 266 -26.33 37.68 19.06
C PHE A 266 -26.19 38.34 17.68
N GLY A 267 -25.47 39.47 17.58
CA GLY A 267 -25.19 40.12 16.31
C GLY A 267 -24.36 39.25 15.37
N PHE A 268 -23.35 38.57 15.91
CA PHE A 268 -22.53 37.59 15.19
C PHE A 268 -23.35 36.39 14.72
N ALA A 269 -24.19 35.82 15.57
CA ALA A 269 -25.08 34.71 15.22
C ALA A 269 -26.08 35.16 14.13
N GLY A 270 -26.71 36.32 14.30
CA GLY A 270 -27.64 36.89 13.33
C GLY A 270 -26.99 37.18 11.97
N LEU A 271 -25.79 37.74 11.95
CA LEU A 271 -25.03 38.00 10.73
C LEU A 271 -24.68 36.70 10.00
N ASN A 272 -24.19 35.69 10.71
CA ASN A 272 -23.82 34.41 10.10
C ASN A 272 -25.05 33.63 9.60
N LEU A 273 -26.15 33.63 10.36
CA LEU A 273 -27.41 33.03 9.91
C LEU A 273 -27.96 33.73 8.66
N THR A 274 -27.89 35.06 8.62
CA THR A 274 -28.32 35.87 7.47
C THR A 274 -27.42 35.62 6.26
N ALA A 275 -26.10 35.60 6.45
CA ALA A 275 -25.13 35.28 5.42
C ALA A 275 -25.35 33.88 4.86
N ASN A 276 -25.60 32.89 5.72
CA ASN A 276 -25.89 31.52 5.30
C ASN A 276 -27.19 31.42 4.49
N ARG A 277 -28.16 32.31 4.73
CA ARG A 277 -29.40 32.37 3.95
C ARG A 277 -29.24 33.11 2.62
N LEU A 278 -28.60 34.28 2.62
CA LEU A 278 -28.51 35.17 1.45
C LEU A 278 -27.37 34.82 0.49
N LEU A 279 -26.25 34.32 1.01
CA LEU A 279 -25.03 34.08 0.23
C LEU A 279 -24.84 32.60 -0.10
N ARG A 280 -25.87 31.76 0.11
CA ARG A 280 -25.83 30.31 -0.12
C ARG A 280 -25.50 29.95 -1.57
N THR A 281 -25.89 30.78 -2.52
CA THR A 281 -25.71 30.52 -3.96
C THR A 281 -24.37 31.03 -4.48
N TRP A 282 -23.66 31.87 -3.71
CA TRP A 282 -22.41 32.48 -4.16
C TRP A 282 -21.24 31.61 -3.75
N GLN A 283 -20.82 30.77 -4.68
CA GLN A 283 -19.69 29.86 -4.58
C GLN A 283 -18.89 29.93 -5.87
N TYR A 284 -17.57 29.76 -5.77
CA TYR A 284 -16.70 29.67 -6.92
C TYR A 284 -15.83 28.43 -6.80
N ASP A 285 -15.77 27.65 -7.87
CA ASP A 285 -14.99 26.44 -7.96
C ASP A 285 -13.63 26.74 -8.61
N PHE A 286 -12.57 26.61 -7.82
CA PHE A 286 -11.18 26.79 -8.24
C PHE A 286 -10.55 25.52 -8.80
N THR A 287 -11.23 24.36 -8.75
CA THR A 287 -10.70 23.16 -9.38
C THR A 287 -10.56 23.37 -10.90
N GLU A 288 -9.53 22.75 -11.47
CA GLU A 288 -9.26 22.78 -12.90
C GLU A 288 -10.39 22.09 -13.70
N GLU A 289 -10.87 20.95 -13.23
CA GLU A 289 -11.96 20.17 -13.85
C GLU A 289 -13.36 20.67 -13.50
N LYS A 290 -13.46 21.68 -12.64
CA LYS A 290 -14.73 22.34 -12.27
C LYS A 290 -15.76 21.39 -11.62
N ILE A 291 -15.31 20.38 -10.87
CA ILE A 291 -16.10 19.26 -10.32
C ILE A 291 -17.26 19.67 -9.39
N TYR A 292 -17.27 20.90 -8.88
CA TYR A 292 -18.31 21.44 -8.00
C TYR A 292 -19.27 22.39 -8.71
N THR A 293 -19.13 22.62 -10.02
CA THR A 293 -20.03 23.43 -10.87
C THR A 293 -20.69 22.58 -11.94
N LEU A 294 -21.91 22.90 -12.35
CA LEU A 294 -22.58 22.17 -13.43
C LEU A 294 -21.81 22.35 -14.74
N THR A 295 -21.80 21.32 -15.58
CA THR A 295 -21.27 21.45 -16.95
C THR A 295 -22.15 22.36 -17.80
N PRO A 296 -21.59 23.06 -18.80
CA PRO A 296 -22.39 23.79 -19.80
C PRO A 296 -23.40 22.87 -20.49
N SER A 297 -23.01 21.62 -20.75
CA SER A 297 -23.88 20.54 -21.23
C SER A 297 -25.09 20.26 -20.32
N SER A 298 -24.88 20.13 -19.00
CA SER A 298 -25.98 20.01 -18.04
C SER A 298 -26.92 21.21 -18.10
N GLU A 299 -26.38 22.43 -18.16
CA GLU A 299 -27.20 23.65 -18.26
C GLU A 299 -28.01 23.70 -19.56
N LYS A 300 -27.40 23.29 -20.69
CA LYS A 300 -28.05 23.19 -21.99
C LYS A 300 -29.21 22.19 -21.95
N ILE A 301 -28.98 20.96 -21.49
CA ILE A 301 -30.02 19.91 -21.38
C ILE A 301 -31.18 20.38 -20.50
N LEU A 302 -30.87 21.01 -19.36
CA LEU A 302 -31.90 21.56 -18.47
C LEU A 302 -32.69 22.71 -19.11
N SER A 303 -32.06 23.56 -19.91
CA SER A 303 -32.73 24.68 -20.59
C SER A 303 -33.71 24.22 -21.68
N GLU A 304 -33.40 23.09 -22.32
CA GLU A 304 -34.16 22.50 -23.43
C GLU A 304 -35.35 21.64 -22.95
N ILE A 305 -35.57 21.52 -21.63
CA ILE A 305 -36.71 20.79 -21.06
C ILE A 305 -38.04 21.36 -21.62
N PRO A 306 -38.85 20.56 -22.33
CA PRO A 306 -40.12 21.02 -22.91
C PRO A 306 -41.23 21.08 -21.85
N GLU A 307 -41.25 20.13 -20.91
CA GLU A 307 -42.29 19.96 -19.90
C GLU A 307 -41.72 19.80 -18.51
N LYS A 308 -42.52 20.10 -17.47
CA LYS A 308 -42.02 20.08 -16.09
C LYS A 308 -41.58 18.67 -15.67
N ILE A 309 -40.33 18.54 -15.25
CA ILE A 309 -39.77 17.31 -14.68
C ILE A 309 -39.79 17.39 -13.15
N THR A 310 -40.26 16.32 -12.51
CA THR A 310 -40.24 16.15 -11.05
C THR A 310 -39.31 15.00 -10.67
N ALA A 311 -38.25 15.31 -9.93
CA ALA A 311 -37.36 14.32 -9.32
C ALA A 311 -37.87 13.91 -7.92
N LYS A 312 -38.36 12.67 -7.80
CA LYS A 312 -38.80 12.06 -6.54
C LYS A 312 -37.61 11.28 -5.95
N PHE A 313 -36.92 11.85 -4.97
CA PHE A 313 -35.77 11.25 -4.31
C PHE A 313 -36.21 10.49 -3.05
N TYR A 314 -36.02 9.17 -3.01
CA TYR A 314 -36.36 8.32 -1.89
C TYR A 314 -35.10 8.03 -1.06
N TYR A 315 -35.10 8.41 0.22
CA TYR A 315 -33.96 8.25 1.11
C TYR A 315 -34.40 7.84 2.53
N SER A 316 -33.95 6.68 3.01
CA SER A 316 -34.18 6.25 4.39
C SER A 316 -33.08 6.78 5.33
N PRO A 317 -33.40 7.64 6.31
CA PRO A 317 -32.40 8.30 7.17
C PRO A 317 -31.47 7.36 7.94
N ILE A 318 -31.94 6.15 8.26
CA ILE A 318 -31.18 5.12 8.96
C ILE A 318 -29.90 4.72 8.21
N LEU A 319 -29.89 4.80 6.87
CA LEU A 319 -28.71 4.46 6.06
C LEU A 319 -27.54 5.41 6.36
N GLY A 320 -27.80 6.72 6.38
CA GLY A 320 -26.78 7.72 6.70
C GLY A 320 -26.40 7.78 8.19
N GLN A 321 -27.28 7.34 9.09
CA GLN A 321 -26.95 7.22 10.52
C GLN A 321 -25.94 6.09 10.79
N ARG A 322 -26.01 5.01 10.01
CA ARG A 322 -25.12 3.85 10.15
C ARG A 322 -23.86 3.95 9.30
N ASN A 323 -23.98 4.56 8.12
CA ASN A 323 -22.86 4.78 7.21
C ASN A 323 -22.71 6.28 6.89
N PRO A 324 -21.69 6.96 7.47
CA PRO A 324 -21.41 8.36 7.18
C PRO A 324 -21.17 8.65 5.69
N GLU A 325 -20.67 7.70 4.90
CA GLU A 325 -20.46 7.89 3.46
C GLU A 325 -21.78 8.02 2.71
N ILE A 326 -22.77 7.18 3.04
CA ILE A 326 -24.13 7.29 2.50
C ILE A 326 -24.74 8.66 2.87
N ARG A 327 -24.45 9.16 4.08
CA ARG A 327 -24.91 10.49 4.48
C ARG A 327 -24.29 11.59 3.62
N ILE A 328 -22.99 11.54 3.38
CA ILE A 328 -22.27 12.48 2.51
C ILE A 328 -22.85 12.43 1.09
N MET A 329 -23.15 11.23 0.58
CA MET A 329 -23.76 11.03 -0.73
C MET A 329 -25.16 11.65 -0.81
N TYR A 330 -26.01 11.41 0.19
CA TYR A 330 -27.33 12.06 0.31
C TYR A 330 -27.21 13.59 0.26
N ASP A 331 -26.29 14.16 1.05
CA ASP A 331 -26.10 15.61 1.10
C ASP A 331 -25.63 16.15 -0.26
N ARG A 332 -24.75 15.43 -0.98
CA ARG A 332 -24.33 15.78 -2.36
C ARG A 332 -25.48 15.72 -3.36
N ILE A 333 -26.26 14.64 -3.38
CA ILE A 333 -27.42 14.47 -4.29
C ILE A 333 -28.44 15.59 -4.04
N ARG A 334 -28.77 15.86 -2.77
CA ARG A 334 -29.69 16.93 -2.40
C ARG A 334 -29.21 18.30 -2.89
N LEU A 335 -27.92 18.60 -2.70
CA LEU A 335 -27.34 19.87 -3.15
C LEU A 335 -27.33 19.99 -4.68
N LEU A 336 -27.07 18.89 -5.39
CA LEU A 336 -27.12 18.84 -6.85
C LEU A 336 -28.55 19.08 -7.37
N LEU A 337 -29.55 18.34 -6.86
CA LEU A 337 -30.96 18.53 -7.22
C LEU A 337 -31.45 19.95 -6.92
N GLN A 338 -31.05 20.52 -5.77
CA GLN A 338 -31.34 21.90 -5.43
C GLN A 338 -30.75 22.88 -6.44
N ARG A 339 -29.54 22.61 -6.93
CA ARG A 339 -28.90 23.44 -7.95
C ARG A 339 -29.64 23.36 -9.29
N LEU A 340 -30.07 22.16 -9.70
CA LEU A 340 -30.86 21.98 -10.93
C LEU A 340 -32.17 22.78 -10.84
N GLN A 341 -32.87 22.72 -9.69
CA GLN A 341 -34.09 23.51 -9.47
C GLN A 341 -33.82 25.02 -9.48
N ASN A 342 -32.72 25.48 -8.89
CA ASN A 342 -32.39 26.92 -8.90
C ASN A 342 -32.11 27.44 -10.32
N LEU A 343 -31.56 26.59 -11.20
CA LEU A 343 -31.30 26.94 -12.60
C LEU A 343 -32.59 27.04 -13.42
N GLN A 344 -33.53 26.12 -13.19
CA GLN A 344 -34.81 26.05 -13.91
C GLN A 344 -36.01 25.91 -12.93
N PRO A 345 -36.40 26.97 -12.20
CA PRO A 345 -37.39 26.86 -11.12
C PRO A 345 -38.78 26.42 -11.58
N ASP A 346 -39.17 26.78 -12.80
CA ASP A 346 -40.49 26.52 -13.36
C ASP A 346 -40.58 25.13 -14.02
N LYS A 347 -39.46 24.64 -14.56
CA LYS A 347 -39.38 23.41 -15.36
C LYS A 347 -38.80 22.21 -14.61
N PHE A 348 -38.01 22.41 -13.57
CA PHE A 348 -37.45 21.33 -12.76
C PHE A 348 -37.83 21.50 -11.29
N SER A 349 -38.34 20.45 -10.68
CA SER A 349 -38.62 20.43 -9.24
C SER A 349 -38.21 19.10 -8.62
N TYR A 350 -37.86 19.09 -7.34
CA TYR A 350 -37.55 17.85 -6.64
C TYR A 350 -38.34 17.73 -5.33
N ARG A 351 -38.60 16.50 -4.90
CA ARG A 351 -39.20 16.16 -3.61
C ARG A 351 -38.43 15.02 -2.98
N ILE A 352 -38.21 15.10 -1.68
CA ILE A 352 -37.55 14.03 -0.91
C ILE A 352 -38.63 13.26 -0.15
N TYR A 353 -38.65 11.95 -0.35
CA TYR A 353 -39.49 10.99 0.34
C TYR A 353 -38.61 10.19 1.29
N ASN A 354 -39.08 9.94 2.51
CA ASN A 354 -38.36 9.16 3.51
C ASN A 354 -39.14 7.87 3.78
N PRO A 355 -38.85 6.76 3.08
CA PRO A 355 -39.57 5.51 3.26
C PRO A 355 -39.37 4.97 4.67
N GLU A 356 -40.48 4.81 5.38
CA GLU A 356 -40.55 4.07 6.64
C GLU A 356 -41.02 2.63 6.37
N PRO A 357 -40.60 1.64 7.19
CA PRO A 357 -41.03 0.26 7.02
C PRO A 357 -42.56 0.10 7.05
N LEU A 358 -43.11 -0.66 6.10
CA LEU A 358 -44.54 -0.91 5.88
C LEU A 358 -45.37 0.35 5.62
N SER A 359 -44.76 1.39 5.05
CA SER A 359 -45.45 2.63 4.68
C SER A 359 -45.84 2.67 3.19
N GLU A 360 -46.87 3.46 2.85
CA GLU A 360 -47.25 3.71 1.44
C GLU A 360 -46.06 4.26 0.60
N SER A 361 -45.14 4.98 1.24
CA SER A 361 -43.95 5.50 0.57
C SER A 361 -42.89 4.45 0.27
N GLU A 362 -42.81 3.39 1.08
CA GLU A 362 -42.01 2.19 0.77
C GLU A 362 -42.66 1.40 -0.37
N ASP A 363 -43.97 1.16 -0.31
CA ASP A 363 -44.69 0.46 -1.37
C ASP A 363 -44.55 1.18 -2.72
N ALA A 364 -44.65 2.51 -2.72
CA ALA A 364 -44.42 3.33 -3.91
C ALA A 364 -42.97 3.22 -4.43
N ALA A 365 -41.97 3.22 -3.53
CA ALA A 365 -40.56 3.07 -3.91
C ALA A 365 -40.33 1.72 -4.61
N ILE A 366 -40.88 0.64 -4.05
CA ILE A 366 -40.80 -0.71 -4.62
C ILE A 366 -41.55 -0.78 -5.95
N ALA A 367 -42.74 -0.15 -6.06
CA ALA A 367 -43.53 -0.12 -7.29
C ALA A 367 -42.83 0.61 -8.44
N PHE A 368 -42.03 1.63 -8.13
CA PHE A 368 -41.15 2.28 -9.10
C PHE A 368 -39.89 1.46 -9.43
N GLY A 369 -39.65 0.32 -8.76
CA GLY A 369 -38.45 -0.49 -8.99
C GLY A 369 -37.18 0.03 -8.31
N LEU A 370 -37.32 0.83 -7.24
CA LEU A 370 -36.16 1.22 -6.42
C LEU A 370 -35.64 0.01 -5.63
N GLN A 371 -34.32 -0.12 -5.54
CA GLN A 371 -33.71 -1.28 -4.89
C GLN A 371 -33.71 -1.10 -3.36
N PRO A 372 -34.32 -2.04 -2.59
CA PRO A 372 -34.22 -2.04 -1.14
C PRO A 372 -32.83 -2.48 -0.68
N LEU A 373 -32.31 -1.86 0.37
CA LEU A 373 -31.06 -2.21 1.04
C LEU A 373 -31.38 -2.84 2.41
N PRO A 374 -31.16 -4.14 2.62
CA PRO A 374 -31.54 -4.81 3.85
C PRO A 374 -30.61 -4.43 5.00
N LEU A 375 -31.19 -3.98 6.11
CA LEU A 375 -30.53 -3.78 7.39
C LEU A 375 -30.82 -5.01 8.27
N ILE A 376 -30.00 -6.05 8.09
CA ILE A 376 -30.21 -7.41 8.63
C ILE A 376 -30.46 -7.39 10.15
N ASP A 377 -29.73 -6.56 10.88
CA ASP A 377 -29.83 -6.46 12.35
C ASP A 377 -31.12 -5.78 12.83
N LEU A 378 -31.73 -4.95 12.00
CA LEU A 378 -32.98 -4.26 12.29
C LEU A 378 -34.20 -4.91 11.62
N ASN A 379 -33.97 -5.93 10.78
CA ASN A 379 -34.99 -6.61 9.97
C ASN A 379 -35.88 -5.62 9.20
N GLN A 380 -35.26 -4.60 8.59
CA GLN A 380 -35.95 -3.57 7.81
C GLN A 380 -35.14 -3.21 6.57
N ASN A 381 -35.79 -2.65 5.55
CA ASN A 381 -35.13 -2.16 4.35
C ASN A 381 -34.92 -0.65 4.42
N GLY A 382 -33.84 -0.17 3.79
CA GLY A 382 -33.62 1.24 3.51
C GLY A 382 -33.56 1.50 2.00
N PHE A 383 -33.94 2.69 1.57
CA PHE A 383 -33.93 3.07 0.16
C PHE A 383 -33.01 4.28 -0.07
N MET A 384 -32.35 4.32 -1.22
CA MET A 384 -31.60 5.49 -1.70
C MET A 384 -31.61 5.51 -3.23
N GLY A 385 -32.69 6.01 -3.83
CA GLY A 385 -32.89 6.03 -5.29
C GLY A 385 -33.74 7.22 -5.75
N ILE A 386 -33.70 7.55 -7.04
CA ILE A 386 -34.44 8.69 -7.63
C ILE A 386 -35.30 8.23 -8.79
N VAL A 387 -36.53 8.76 -8.84
CA VAL A 387 -37.44 8.65 -9.99
C VAL A 387 -37.62 10.03 -10.61
N PHE A 388 -37.26 10.19 -11.87
CA PHE A 388 -37.60 11.35 -12.68
C PHE A 388 -38.91 11.06 -13.41
N ALA A 389 -39.87 11.98 -13.32
CA ALA A 389 -41.14 11.90 -14.03
C ALA A 389 -41.41 13.21 -14.78
N ASP A 390 -41.85 13.13 -16.03
CA ASP A 390 -42.37 14.29 -16.77
C ASP A 390 -43.86 14.54 -16.48
N ALA A 391 -44.46 15.48 -17.20
CA ALA A 391 -45.88 15.80 -17.03
C ALA A 391 -46.83 14.76 -17.68
N THR A 392 -46.29 13.84 -18.49
CA THR A 392 -47.02 12.74 -19.14
C THR A 392 -46.88 11.39 -18.42
N ASP A 393 -46.34 11.40 -17.20
CA ASP A 393 -46.01 10.22 -16.39
C ASP A 393 -44.98 9.26 -17.02
N LYS A 394 -44.21 9.71 -18.03
CA LYS A 394 -43.03 8.97 -18.49
C LYS A 394 -41.97 9.08 -17.40
N THR A 395 -41.35 7.96 -17.04
CA THR A 395 -40.39 7.90 -15.95
C THR A 395 -39.01 7.42 -16.39
N GLN A 396 -37.98 7.89 -15.69
CA GLN A 396 -36.60 7.38 -15.72
C GLN A 396 -36.11 7.21 -14.29
N ILE A 397 -35.36 6.15 -14.00
CA ILE A 397 -35.18 5.65 -12.64
C ILE A 397 -33.72 5.33 -12.39
N ILE A 398 -33.19 5.87 -11.30
CA ILE A 398 -31.93 5.46 -10.70
C ILE A 398 -32.29 4.60 -9.48
N PRO A 399 -32.20 3.26 -9.57
CA PRO A 399 -32.74 2.36 -8.55
C PRO A 399 -31.98 2.46 -7.23
N PHE A 400 -30.68 2.72 -7.31
CA PHE A 400 -29.78 2.90 -6.17
C PHE A 400 -28.56 3.72 -6.58
N PHE A 401 -27.97 4.40 -5.60
CA PHE A 401 -26.76 5.20 -5.71
C PHE A 401 -25.57 4.50 -4.99
N PRO A 402 -24.67 3.80 -5.70
CA PRO A 402 -23.49 3.20 -5.10
C PRO A 402 -22.50 4.25 -4.60
N ALA A 403 -21.94 4.06 -3.40
CA ALA A 403 -20.98 5.01 -2.80
C ALA A 403 -19.75 5.22 -3.70
N GLU A 404 -19.34 4.18 -4.42
CA GLU A 404 -18.23 4.17 -5.36
C GLU A 404 -18.48 5.10 -6.56
N ARG A 405 -19.74 5.37 -6.92
CA ARG A 405 -20.13 6.29 -8.01
C ARG A 405 -20.34 7.73 -7.55
N GLN A 406 -19.90 8.11 -6.34
CA GLN A 406 -20.06 9.47 -5.82
C GLN A 406 -19.48 10.57 -6.74
N ALA A 407 -18.45 10.27 -7.53
CA ALA A 407 -17.85 11.21 -8.48
C ALA A 407 -18.73 11.44 -9.74
N PHE A 408 -19.65 10.54 -10.06
CA PHE A 408 -20.45 10.54 -11.29
C PHE A 408 -21.89 11.03 -11.08
N LEU A 409 -22.22 11.60 -9.91
CA LEU A 409 -23.59 11.99 -9.57
C LEU A 409 -24.25 12.94 -10.57
N GLU A 410 -23.50 13.92 -11.09
CA GLU A 410 -24.00 14.83 -12.13
C GLU A 410 -24.29 14.06 -13.42
N GLN A 411 -23.36 13.21 -13.85
CA GLN A 411 -23.51 12.36 -15.03
C GLN A 411 -24.75 11.48 -14.90
N ASP A 412 -24.86 10.71 -13.83
CA ASP A 412 -25.95 9.75 -13.63
C ASP A 412 -27.32 10.45 -13.64
N ILE A 413 -27.46 11.62 -13.01
CA ILE A 413 -28.72 12.37 -12.98
C ILE A 413 -29.07 12.98 -14.34
N ILE A 414 -28.11 13.62 -15.00
CA ILE A 414 -28.36 14.35 -16.25
C ILE A 414 -28.57 13.38 -17.41
N GLU A 415 -27.87 12.24 -17.45
CA GLU A 415 -28.12 11.18 -18.44
C GLU A 415 -29.54 10.62 -18.34
N ASN A 416 -30.08 10.45 -17.13
CA ASN A 416 -31.45 10.00 -16.92
C ASN A 416 -32.48 11.06 -17.36
N ILE A 417 -32.20 12.34 -17.11
CA ILE A 417 -33.03 13.44 -17.62
C ILE A 417 -32.97 13.47 -19.15
N TYR A 418 -31.79 13.34 -19.74
CA TYR A 418 -31.60 13.33 -21.19
C TYR A 418 -32.38 12.18 -21.85
N GLN A 419 -32.35 10.96 -21.29
CA GLN A 419 -33.10 9.80 -21.78
C GLN A 419 -34.63 10.01 -21.74
N LEU A 420 -35.11 10.81 -20.79
CA LEU A 420 -36.53 11.16 -20.72
C LEU A 420 -36.94 12.06 -21.90
N LEU A 421 -36.06 12.99 -22.28
CA LEU A 421 -36.31 14.06 -23.26
C LEU A 421 -36.10 13.66 -24.72
N HIS A 422 -35.08 12.84 -25.00
CA HIS A 422 -34.64 12.57 -26.37
C HIS A 422 -35.14 11.22 -26.91
N LYS A 423 -35.40 11.18 -28.22
CA LYS A 423 -35.66 9.93 -28.93
C LYS A 423 -34.32 9.27 -29.28
N ARG A 424 -34.22 7.95 -29.08
CA ARG A 424 -33.04 7.16 -29.43
C ARG A 424 -32.83 7.13 -30.94
N LYS A 425 -31.60 7.40 -31.38
CA LYS A 425 -31.14 7.19 -32.77
C LYS A 425 -30.79 5.73 -32.99
N VAL A 426 -30.75 5.28 -34.24
CA VAL A 426 -30.47 3.88 -34.60
C VAL A 426 -28.97 3.68 -34.84
N VAL A 427 -28.34 2.84 -34.04
CA VAL A 427 -26.95 2.39 -34.22
C VAL A 427 -26.97 1.00 -34.86
N GLY A 428 -26.45 0.90 -36.07
CA GLY A 428 -26.24 -0.37 -36.74
C GLY A 428 -24.98 -1.07 -36.23
N VAL A 429 -25.07 -2.31 -35.77
CA VAL A 429 -23.92 -3.07 -35.26
C VAL A 429 -23.58 -4.22 -36.20
N ILE A 430 -22.32 -4.24 -36.68
CA ILE A 430 -21.70 -5.39 -37.34
C ILE A 430 -20.63 -5.90 -36.38
N SER A 431 -20.78 -7.13 -35.87
CA SER A 431 -19.82 -7.69 -34.90
C SER A 431 -19.35 -9.09 -35.33
N GLY A 432 -18.04 -9.31 -35.35
CA GLY A 432 -17.44 -10.65 -35.41
C GLY A 432 -17.35 -11.33 -34.04
N LEU A 433 -17.57 -10.59 -32.95
CA LEU A 433 -17.53 -11.07 -31.56
C LEU A 433 -18.94 -11.26 -30.98
N PRO A 434 -19.13 -12.16 -29.99
CA PRO A 434 -20.42 -12.40 -29.33
C PRO A 434 -20.74 -11.29 -28.31
N VAL A 435 -20.84 -10.04 -28.77
CA VAL A 435 -21.14 -8.86 -27.93
C VAL A 435 -22.61 -8.76 -27.54
N MET A 436 -23.49 -9.37 -28.35
CA MET A 436 -24.93 -9.48 -28.12
C MET A 436 -25.26 -10.78 -27.40
N GLU A 437 -26.40 -10.84 -26.72
CA GLU A 437 -26.91 -12.08 -26.16
C GLU A 437 -27.07 -13.15 -27.26
N THR A 438 -26.33 -14.25 -27.10
CA THR A 438 -26.33 -15.35 -28.06
C THR A 438 -26.77 -16.64 -27.39
N ASN A 439 -27.89 -17.17 -27.86
CA ASN A 439 -28.34 -18.52 -27.53
C ASN A 439 -27.56 -19.50 -28.41
N GLN A 440 -26.49 -20.10 -27.88
CA GLN A 440 -25.83 -21.20 -28.57
C GLN A 440 -26.67 -22.48 -28.41
N ASP A 441 -26.79 -23.27 -29.48
CA ASP A 441 -27.49 -24.57 -29.56
C ASP A 441 -27.00 -25.64 -28.55
N LEU A 442 -26.02 -25.32 -27.69
CA LEU A 442 -25.32 -26.22 -26.78
C LEU A 442 -25.50 -25.88 -25.29
N GLY A 443 -26.48 -25.04 -24.93
CA GLY A 443 -26.88 -24.82 -23.53
C GLY A 443 -26.05 -23.80 -22.75
N TYR A 444 -25.19 -23.02 -23.42
CA TYR A 444 -24.51 -21.86 -22.82
C TYR A 444 -25.05 -20.56 -23.43
N VAL A 445 -25.66 -19.73 -22.58
CA VAL A 445 -26.07 -18.37 -22.94
C VAL A 445 -24.92 -17.44 -22.59
N SER A 446 -24.32 -16.79 -23.58
CA SER A 446 -23.35 -15.73 -23.31
C SER A 446 -24.12 -14.43 -23.04
N PRO A 447 -23.96 -13.81 -21.85
CA PRO A 447 -24.64 -12.56 -21.56
C PRO A 447 -24.15 -11.44 -22.48
N GLN A 448 -25.04 -10.52 -22.82
CA GLN A 448 -24.69 -9.31 -23.54
C GLN A 448 -23.62 -8.51 -22.77
N TRP A 449 -22.63 -7.98 -23.48
CA TRP A 449 -21.58 -7.16 -22.86
C TRP A 449 -22.18 -5.83 -22.35
N ASN A 450 -21.70 -5.33 -21.21
CA ASN A 450 -22.29 -4.13 -20.61
C ASN A 450 -22.15 -2.88 -21.48
N ILE A 451 -21.08 -2.79 -22.28
CA ILE A 451 -20.93 -1.67 -23.21
C ILE A 451 -22.10 -1.57 -24.19
N ILE A 452 -22.62 -2.72 -24.66
CA ILE A 452 -23.80 -2.77 -25.52
C ILE A 452 -25.05 -2.35 -24.73
N SER A 453 -25.16 -2.78 -23.47
CA SER A 453 -26.25 -2.34 -22.58
C SER A 453 -26.23 -0.83 -22.35
N GLU A 454 -25.05 -0.23 -22.15
CA GLU A 454 -24.88 1.22 -22.01
C GLU A 454 -25.20 1.97 -23.30
N ILE A 455 -24.76 1.49 -24.47
CA ILE A 455 -25.16 2.04 -25.77
C ILE A 455 -26.69 1.99 -25.92
N GLY A 456 -27.32 0.88 -25.52
CA GLY A 456 -28.77 0.67 -25.60
C GLY A 456 -29.61 1.60 -24.71
N ARG A 457 -29.00 2.26 -23.72
CA ARG A 457 -29.67 3.30 -22.90
C ARG A 457 -29.96 4.55 -23.72
N PHE A 458 -29.07 4.91 -24.65
CA PHE A 458 -29.13 6.14 -25.45
C PHE A 458 -29.51 5.91 -26.91
N TYR A 459 -29.26 4.70 -27.43
CA TYR A 459 -29.45 4.34 -28.84
C TYR A 459 -30.35 3.11 -28.99
N GLU A 460 -31.06 3.04 -30.12
CA GLU A 460 -31.71 1.82 -30.58
C GLU A 460 -30.69 0.99 -31.35
N ILE A 461 -30.43 -0.23 -30.87
CA ILE A 461 -29.40 -1.09 -31.45
C ILE A 461 -30.03 -1.99 -32.50
N MET A 462 -29.52 -1.92 -33.73
CA MET A 462 -29.93 -2.77 -34.85
C MET A 462 -28.75 -3.63 -35.32
N THR A 463 -28.86 -4.94 -35.25
CA THR A 463 -27.85 -5.83 -35.85
C THR A 463 -27.94 -5.75 -37.38
N VAL A 464 -26.83 -5.42 -38.03
CA VAL A 464 -26.75 -5.30 -39.49
C VAL A 464 -26.22 -6.62 -40.06
N SER A 465 -27.12 -7.42 -40.64
CA SER A 465 -26.76 -8.72 -41.24
C SER A 465 -26.88 -8.72 -42.77
N LYS A 466 -27.65 -7.79 -43.36
CA LYS A 466 -27.84 -7.68 -44.81
C LYS A 466 -27.52 -6.26 -45.31
N PRO A 467 -27.07 -6.09 -46.57
CA PRO A 467 -26.81 -4.77 -47.14
C PRO A 467 -28.01 -3.81 -47.05
N GLU A 468 -29.23 -4.32 -47.16
CA GLU A 468 -30.49 -3.57 -47.07
C GLU A 468 -30.75 -2.91 -45.70
N ASP A 469 -30.00 -3.27 -44.67
CA ASP A 469 -30.15 -2.70 -43.32
C ASP A 469 -29.36 -1.40 -43.15
N LEU A 470 -28.27 -1.20 -43.92
CA LEU A 470 -27.42 0.00 -43.83
C LEU A 470 -28.15 1.34 -44.09
N PRO A 471 -29.15 1.43 -44.98
CA PRO A 471 -29.89 2.68 -45.14
C PRO A 471 -30.82 3.04 -43.96
N LYS A 472 -31.04 2.13 -42.99
CA LYS A 472 -31.98 2.32 -41.87
C LYS A 472 -31.32 2.86 -40.59
N ILE A 473 -30.00 3.01 -40.60
CA ILE A 473 -29.20 3.37 -39.41
C ILE A 473 -28.68 4.80 -39.52
N ASP A 474 -28.48 5.44 -38.38
CA ASP A 474 -27.89 6.78 -38.29
C ASP A 474 -26.36 6.72 -38.17
N VAL A 475 -25.84 5.71 -37.45
CA VAL A 475 -24.40 5.48 -37.24
C VAL A 475 -24.11 3.99 -37.34
N LEU A 476 -22.98 3.64 -37.97
CA LEU A 476 -22.49 2.26 -38.08
C LEU A 476 -21.40 2.01 -37.03
N LEU A 477 -21.58 0.97 -36.21
CA LEU A 477 -20.58 0.45 -35.28
C LEU A 477 -20.10 -0.91 -35.79
N MET A 478 -18.82 -0.99 -36.14
CA MET A 478 -18.16 -2.21 -36.56
C MET A 478 -17.23 -2.70 -35.45
N ILE A 479 -17.47 -3.90 -34.92
CA ILE A 479 -16.67 -4.52 -33.86
C ILE A 479 -16.03 -5.78 -34.42
N HIS A 480 -14.70 -5.77 -34.54
CA HIS A 480 -13.92 -6.88 -35.04
C HIS A 480 -14.49 -7.48 -36.35
N PRO A 481 -14.64 -6.68 -37.43
CA PRO A 481 -15.26 -7.16 -38.67
C PRO A 481 -14.48 -8.34 -39.26
N GLN A 482 -15.21 -9.38 -39.69
CA GLN A 482 -14.66 -10.57 -40.34
C GLN A 482 -15.58 -11.04 -41.47
N ASN A 483 -15.00 -11.62 -42.53
CA ASN A 483 -15.73 -12.29 -43.62
C ASN A 483 -16.83 -11.44 -44.28
N LEU A 484 -16.60 -10.13 -44.46
CA LEU A 484 -17.56 -9.24 -45.11
C LEU A 484 -17.70 -9.60 -46.60
N SER A 485 -18.92 -9.90 -47.05
CA SER A 485 -19.19 -10.16 -48.47
C SER A 485 -18.93 -8.92 -49.33
N ASP A 486 -18.55 -9.12 -50.59
CA ASP A 486 -18.29 -8.00 -51.52
C ASP A 486 -19.52 -7.09 -51.69
N GLU A 487 -20.74 -7.65 -51.58
CA GLU A 487 -21.98 -6.90 -51.61
C GLU A 487 -22.11 -5.97 -50.40
N MET A 488 -21.84 -6.47 -49.19
CA MET A 488 -21.83 -5.68 -47.96
C MET A 488 -20.77 -4.57 -48.01
N VAL A 489 -19.56 -4.88 -48.46
CA VAL A 489 -18.47 -3.90 -48.61
C VAL A 489 -18.85 -2.77 -49.57
N ASN A 490 -19.49 -3.11 -50.70
CA ASN A 490 -19.94 -2.12 -51.67
C ASN A 490 -21.05 -1.23 -51.10
N GLU A 491 -21.93 -1.78 -50.27
CA GLU A 491 -22.96 -0.99 -49.59
C GLU A 491 -22.39 -0.10 -48.50
N ILE A 492 -21.43 -0.57 -47.69
CA ILE A 492 -20.71 0.25 -46.70
C ILE A 492 -19.98 1.41 -47.39
N LYS A 493 -19.37 1.17 -48.56
CA LYS A 493 -18.77 2.22 -49.39
C LYS A 493 -19.82 3.22 -49.86
N ARG A 494 -21.03 2.77 -50.24
CA ARG A 494 -22.13 3.66 -50.64
C ARG A 494 -22.63 4.51 -49.47
N TYR A 495 -22.89 3.88 -48.32
CA TYR A 495 -23.23 4.53 -47.07
C TYR A 495 -22.19 5.60 -46.70
N SER A 496 -20.90 5.23 -46.73
CA SER A 496 -19.81 6.17 -46.46
C SER A 496 -19.81 7.35 -47.44
N LYS A 497 -19.98 7.13 -48.75
CA LYS A 497 -20.01 8.21 -49.77
C LYS A 497 -21.18 9.18 -49.60
N GLN A 498 -22.26 8.75 -48.96
CA GLN A 498 -23.43 9.58 -48.67
C GLN A 498 -23.26 10.42 -47.40
N GLY A 499 -22.07 10.44 -46.78
CA GLY A 499 -21.83 11.12 -45.50
C GLY A 499 -22.00 10.20 -44.29
N GLY A 500 -22.13 8.89 -44.52
CA GLY A 500 -22.26 7.88 -43.48
C GLY A 500 -21.12 7.95 -42.46
N LYS A 501 -21.48 7.73 -41.21
CA LYS A 501 -20.63 7.86 -40.03
C LYS A 501 -20.35 6.49 -39.46
N THR A 502 -19.08 6.18 -39.21
CA THR A 502 -18.67 4.83 -38.78
C THR A 502 -17.69 4.87 -37.61
N LEU A 503 -17.98 4.10 -36.56
CA LEU A 503 -17.03 3.73 -35.51
C LEU A 503 -16.53 2.31 -35.79
N VAL A 504 -15.22 2.14 -35.90
CA VAL A 504 -14.56 0.88 -36.18
C VAL A 504 -13.68 0.52 -35.00
N LEU A 505 -14.00 -0.58 -34.34
CA LEU A 505 -13.14 -1.23 -33.35
C LEU A 505 -12.58 -2.48 -34.01
N ALA A 506 -11.26 -2.53 -34.17
CA ALA A 506 -10.58 -3.60 -34.87
C ALA A 506 -9.44 -4.14 -34.02
N ASP A 507 -9.08 -5.39 -34.26
CA ASP A 507 -8.10 -6.07 -33.42
C ASP A 507 -7.26 -7.06 -34.22
N THR A 508 -6.05 -7.30 -33.76
CA THR A 508 -5.15 -8.32 -34.29
C THR A 508 -5.29 -9.64 -33.56
N ALA A 509 -5.63 -9.56 -32.27
CA ALA A 509 -5.54 -10.67 -31.35
C ALA A 509 -6.56 -10.51 -30.21
N ALA A 510 -7.85 -10.45 -30.54
CA ALA A 510 -8.91 -10.28 -29.55
C ALA A 510 -8.84 -11.37 -28.47
N GLU A 511 -8.54 -10.98 -27.24
CA GLU A 511 -8.36 -11.84 -26.07
C GLU A 511 -9.69 -12.18 -25.39
N ALA A 512 -10.68 -11.29 -25.45
CA ALA A 512 -11.98 -11.42 -24.79
C ALA A 512 -12.69 -12.78 -25.04
N PRO A 513 -12.71 -13.37 -26.26
CA PRO A 513 -13.33 -14.67 -26.52
C PRO A 513 -12.79 -15.83 -25.67
N ARG A 514 -11.52 -15.79 -25.25
CA ARG A 514 -10.91 -16.86 -24.43
C ARG A 514 -11.51 -16.94 -23.03
N ILE A 515 -12.09 -15.86 -22.54
CA ILE A 515 -12.73 -15.81 -21.21
C ILE A 515 -14.02 -16.64 -21.21
N PHE A 516 -14.69 -16.77 -22.36
CA PHE A 516 -15.97 -17.46 -22.51
C PHE A 516 -15.86 -18.94 -22.87
N SER A 517 -14.72 -19.39 -23.43
CA SER A 517 -14.55 -20.76 -23.92
C SER A 517 -13.17 -21.31 -23.59
N SER A 518 -13.14 -22.48 -22.94
CA SER A 518 -11.93 -23.26 -22.66
C SER A 518 -11.39 -24.05 -23.86
N ARG A 519 -11.98 -23.90 -25.06
CA ARG A 519 -11.40 -24.46 -26.30
C ARG A 519 -10.25 -23.58 -26.79
N ASN A 520 -9.31 -24.17 -27.52
CA ASN A 520 -8.34 -23.45 -28.33
C ASN A 520 -9.09 -22.60 -29.37
N ILE A 521 -9.42 -21.36 -29.03
CA ILE A 521 -9.89 -20.36 -29.99
C ILE A 521 -8.66 -19.92 -30.78
N GLU A 522 -8.67 -20.16 -32.09
CA GLU A 522 -7.66 -19.58 -32.99
C GLU A 522 -7.86 -18.07 -33.05
N PHE A 523 -6.76 -17.32 -32.93
CA PHE A 523 -6.79 -15.87 -33.09
C PHE A 523 -6.88 -15.52 -34.57
N TYR A 524 -7.82 -14.65 -34.91
CA TYR A 524 -7.93 -14.08 -36.26
C TYR A 524 -7.92 -12.56 -36.18
N PRO A 525 -7.15 -11.87 -37.04
CA PRO A 525 -7.19 -10.42 -37.11
C PRO A 525 -8.49 -9.94 -37.79
N SER A 526 -8.87 -8.69 -37.54
CA SER A 526 -9.94 -8.03 -38.27
C SER A 526 -9.63 -7.95 -39.77
N ASP A 527 -10.65 -8.24 -40.59
CA ASP A 527 -10.57 -8.16 -42.05
C ASP A 527 -11.59 -7.12 -42.57
N PHE A 528 -11.05 -6.09 -43.21
CA PHE A 528 -11.81 -4.98 -43.76
C PHE A 528 -12.22 -5.17 -45.21
N ASN A 529 -11.74 -6.22 -45.90
CA ASN A 529 -11.96 -6.47 -47.33
C ASN A 529 -11.82 -5.19 -48.21
N GLY A 530 -10.77 -4.40 -47.96
CA GLY A 530 -10.42 -3.19 -48.69
C GLY A 530 -11.14 -1.89 -48.29
N LEU A 531 -11.91 -1.89 -47.19
CA LEU A 531 -12.50 -0.66 -46.62
C LEU A 531 -11.45 0.25 -45.97
N ASP A 532 -10.41 -0.33 -45.38
CA ASP A 532 -9.23 0.35 -44.83
C ASP A 532 -8.56 1.28 -45.86
N LYS A 533 -8.33 0.76 -47.08
CA LYS A 533 -7.79 1.54 -48.21
C LYS A 533 -8.74 2.62 -48.71
N PHE A 534 -10.05 2.38 -48.61
CA PHE A 534 -11.06 3.36 -49.02
C PHE A 534 -11.12 4.54 -48.05
N TRP A 535 -11.05 4.29 -46.74
CA TRP A 535 -11.05 5.31 -45.70
C TRP A 535 -9.67 5.97 -45.48
N GLY A 536 -8.59 5.31 -45.92
CA GLY A 536 -7.23 5.87 -45.95
C GLY A 536 -6.39 5.60 -44.72
N PHE A 537 -6.50 4.39 -44.15
CA PHE A 537 -5.65 3.94 -43.05
C PHE A 537 -5.16 2.52 -43.28
N LYS A 538 -4.09 2.15 -42.56
CA LYS A 538 -3.60 0.79 -42.49
C LYS A 538 -3.37 0.39 -41.03
N MET A 539 -3.78 -0.82 -40.71
CA MET A 539 -3.53 -1.50 -39.43
C MET A 539 -2.55 -2.66 -39.67
N TYR A 540 -1.60 -2.87 -38.76
CA TYR A 540 -0.60 -3.92 -38.88
C TYR A 540 -1.00 -5.16 -38.06
N ASN A 541 -1.56 -6.17 -38.72
CA ASN A 541 -2.09 -7.37 -38.07
C ASN A 541 -1.01 -8.22 -37.39
N GLU A 542 0.24 -8.07 -37.82
CA GLU A 542 1.41 -8.74 -37.30
C GLU A 542 2.09 -8.02 -36.12
N LEU A 543 1.59 -6.85 -35.70
CA LEU A 543 2.21 -6.02 -34.66
C LEU A 543 1.22 -5.59 -33.57
N VAL A 544 1.71 -5.59 -32.33
CA VAL A 544 1.07 -4.99 -31.16
C VAL A 544 1.97 -3.91 -30.57
N VAL A 545 1.36 -2.87 -30.01
CA VAL A 545 2.04 -1.79 -29.31
C VAL A 545 2.36 -2.24 -27.90
N ALA A 546 3.57 -1.95 -27.46
CA ALA A 546 4.00 -2.15 -26.08
C ALA A 546 4.35 -0.81 -25.46
N ASP A 547 3.85 -0.50 -24.26
CA ASP A 547 4.10 0.78 -23.59
C ASP A 547 4.56 0.56 -22.14
N LEU A 548 5.83 0.84 -21.88
CA LEU A 548 6.42 0.71 -20.55
C LEU A 548 6.08 1.89 -19.63
N ASP A 549 5.90 3.09 -20.17
CA ASP A 549 5.64 4.26 -19.32
C ASP A 549 4.22 4.18 -18.75
N ASN A 550 3.28 3.65 -19.55
CA ASN A 550 1.87 3.50 -19.19
C ASN A 550 1.48 2.09 -18.66
N SER A 551 2.44 1.16 -18.58
CA SER A 551 2.20 -0.24 -18.17
C SER A 551 1.52 -0.38 -16.81
N ILE A 552 0.71 -1.42 -16.63
CA ILE A 552 0.17 -1.80 -15.32
C ILE A 552 1.06 -2.83 -14.61
N THR A 553 0.94 -2.90 -13.29
CA THR A 553 1.63 -3.92 -12.49
C THR A 553 0.73 -5.14 -12.32
N VAL A 554 1.22 -6.32 -12.68
CA VAL A 554 0.48 -7.59 -12.64
C VAL A 554 1.21 -8.65 -11.83
N ASP A 555 0.46 -9.63 -11.32
CA ASP A 555 1.01 -10.83 -10.69
C ASP A 555 1.51 -11.80 -11.77
N ALA A 556 2.81 -12.08 -11.77
CA ALA A 556 3.48 -13.02 -12.67
C ALA A 556 3.90 -14.33 -11.97
N THR A 557 3.27 -14.64 -10.83
CA THR A 557 3.58 -15.83 -10.04
C THR A 557 3.15 -17.10 -10.78
N LYS A 558 4.13 -17.86 -11.32
CA LYS A 558 3.88 -19.18 -11.93
C LYS A 558 3.61 -20.28 -10.89
N ASN A 559 4.09 -20.13 -9.65
CA ASN A 559 3.89 -21.10 -8.57
C ASN A 559 3.83 -20.40 -7.19
N TYR A 560 2.65 -20.38 -6.58
CA TYR A 560 2.41 -19.75 -5.27
C TYR A 560 3.15 -20.44 -4.10
N SER A 561 3.78 -21.61 -4.31
CA SER A 561 4.70 -22.18 -3.32
C SER A 561 6.04 -21.44 -3.24
N THR A 562 6.32 -20.57 -4.21
CA THR A 562 7.41 -19.58 -4.18
C THR A 562 6.86 -18.19 -3.88
N ASN A 563 7.71 -17.26 -3.44
CA ASN A 563 7.27 -15.89 -3.15
C ASN A 563 6.57 -15.27 -4.38
N PRO A 564 5.48 -14.50 -4.18
CA PRO A 564 4.79 -13.85 -5.29
C PRO A 564 5.73 -12.91 -6.03
N VAL A 565 5.64 -12.91 -7.37
CA VAL A 565 6.46 -12.09 -8.26
C VAL A 565 5.56 -11.13 -9.02
N PHE A 566 5.70 -9.84 -8.77
CA PHE A 566 5.00 -8.79 -9.51
C PHE A 566 5.88 -8.21 -10.62
N THR A 567 5.29 -7.89 -11.78
CA THR A 567 5.99 -7.32 -12.93
C THR A 567 5.15 -6.25 -13.62
N GLN A 568 5.77 -5.46 -14.51
CA GLN A 568 5.04 -4.62 -15.45
C GLN A 568 4.56 -5.47 -16.63
N ASP A 569 3.32 -5.28 -17.05
CA ASP A 569 2.79 -5.77 -18.31
C ASP A 569 2.88 -4.65 -19.35
N VAL A 570 3.69 -4.84 -20.39
CA VAL A 570 3.89 -3.82 -21.42
C VAL A 570 2.82 -3.84 -22.50
N LEU A 571 2.01 -4.89 -22.61
CA LEU A 571 0.92 -4.99 -23.58
C LEU A 571 -0.42 -4.52 -23.00
N GLN A 572 -0.55 -4.54 -21.66
CA GLN A 572 -1.67 -3.93 -20.94
C GLN A 572 -1.22 -2.62 -20.30
N PHE A 573 -1.77 -1.50 -20.74
CA PHE A 573 -1.34 -0.19 -20.27
C PHE A 573 -2.48 0.84 -20.23
N VAL A 574 -2.39 1.75 -19.26
CA VAL A 574 -3.38 2.80 -19.04
C VAL A 574 -2.88 4.10 -19.66
N LEU A 575 -3.48 4.50 -20.78
CA LEU A 575 -3.19 5.79 -21.39
C LEU A 575 -3.77 6.93 -20.53
N PRO A 576 -2.95 7.88 -20.08
CA PRO A 576 -3.44 9.06 -19.39
C PRO A 576 -4.05 10.07 -20.37
N SER A 577 -4.84 11.01 -19.86
CA SER A 577 -5.37 12.16 -20.63
C SER A 577 -4.31 12.93 -21.44
N ALA A 578 -3.05 12.98 -20.99
CA ALA A 578 -1.96 13.64 -21.72
C ALA A 578 -1.59 12.93 -23.05
N SER A 579 -1.93 11.66 -23.18
CA SER A 579 -1.75 10.84 -24.39
C SER A 579 -2.94 10.94 -25.35
N MET A 580 -3.97 11.71 -25.00
CA MET A 580 -5.18 11.89 -25.78
C MET A 580 -5.23 13.30 -26.37
N ASN A 581 -5.86 13.46 -27.53
CA ASN A 581 -5.94 14.73 -28.21
C ASN A 581 -6.99 15.64 -27.53
N PRO A 582 -6.60 16.75 -26.88
CA PRO A 582 -7.54 17.60 -26.15
C PRO A 582 -8.41 18.47 -27.06
N ASP A 583 -8.03 18.63 -28.33
CA ASP A 583 -8.73 19.51 -29.29
C ASP A 583 -10.03 18.89 -29.82
N TYR A 584 -10.27 17.60 -29.56
CA TYR A 584 -11.44 16.88 -30.02
C TYR A 584 -12.33 16.47 -28.83
N GLU A 585 -13.61 16.83 -28.92
CA GLU A 585 -14.60 16.66 -27.84
C GLU A 585 -14.67 15.20 -27.33
N MET A 586 -14.52 14.22 -28.21
CA MET A 586 -14.59 12.80 -27.85
C MET A 586 -13.49 12.34 -26.87
N THR A 587 -12.37 13.06 -26.81
CA THR A 587 -11.20 12.73 -25.98
C THR A 587 -10.87 13.82 -24.95
N SER A 588 -11.51 14.99 -25.00
CA SER A 588 -11.11 16.17 -24.23
C SER A 588 -11.26 16.01 -22.71
N ASN A 589 -12.26 15.24 -22.25
CA ASN A 589 -12.58 15.09 -20.82
C ASN A 589 -12.21 13.72 -20.24
N LEU A 590 -11.69 12.81 -21.06
CA LEU A 590 -11.34 11.46 -20.62
C LEU A 590 -10.07 11.50 -19.77
N GLN A 591 -10.06 10.77 -18.67
CA GLN A 591 -8.95 10.74 -17.71
C GLN A 591 -7.95 9.64 -18.03
N SER A 592 -8.46 8.44 -18.29
CA SER A 592 -7.65 7.25 -18.50
C SER A 592 -8.38 6.19 -19.32
N ILE A 593 -7.66 5.54 -20.23
CA ILE A 593 -8.16 4.42 -21.04
C ILE A 593 -7.19 3.25 -20.91
N LEU A 594 -7.70 2.06 -20.57
CA LEU A 594 -6.91 0.85 -20.57
C LEU A 594 -6.95 0.22 -21.96
N PHE A 595 -5.80 -0.02 -22.56
CA PHE A 595 -5.63 -0.83 -23.76
C PHE A 595 -5.02 -2.18 -23.38
N ALA A 596 -5.37 -3.22 -24.13
CA ALA A 596 -4.75 -4.54 -24.03
C ALA A 596 -4.42 -5.03 -25.44
N SER A 597 -3.16 -5.34 -25.71
CA SER A 597 -2.73 -5.91 -26.99
C SER A 597 -3.10 -5.08 -28.24
N VAL A 598 -3.28 -3.76 -28.06
CA VAL A 598 -3.65 -2.81 -29.12
C VAL A 598 -2.64 -2.76 -30.26
N SER A 599 -3.11 -2.62 -31.48
CA SER A 599 -2.27 -2.52 -32.68
C SER A 599 -1.99 -1.09 -33.12
N LEU A 600 -1.12 -0.96 -34.13
CA LEU A 600 -0.65 0.31 -34.67
C LEU A 600 -1.47 0.74 -35.89
N LEU A 601 -1.99 1.96 -35.85
CA LEU A 601 -2.60 2.64 -36.98
C LEU A 601 -1.61 3.58 -37.67
N VAL A 602 -1.59 3.55 -38.99
CA VAL A 602 -0.86 4.51 -39.83
C VAL A 602 -1.76 5.06 -40.94
N PRO A 603 -1.56 6.33 -41.36
CA PRO A 603 -2.23 6.86 -42.53
C PRO A 603 -1.83 6.08 -43.79
N ASP A 604 -2.80 5.78 -44.65
CA ASP A 604 -2.57 5.13 -45.95
C ASP A 604 -3.17 5.99 -47.08
N GLY A 605 -2.31 6.70 -47.80
CA GLY A 605 -2.69 7.61 -48.89
C GLY A 605 -3.00 9.05 -48.45
N TYR A 606 -3.50 9.85 -49.39
CA TYR A 606 -3.69 11.30 -49.21
C TYR A 606 -5.16 11.76 -49.22
N ASN A 607 -6.12 10.83 -49.37
CA ASN A 607 -7.53 11.16 -49.61
C ASN A 607 -8.31 11.58 -48.35
N SER A 608 -7.79 11.27 -47.16
CA SER A 608 -8.36 11.66 -45.88
C SER A 608 -7.35 12.43 -45.02
N ASP A 609 -7.87 13.26 -44.12
CA ASP A 609 -7.13 13.78 -42.99
C ASP A 609 -7.08 12.71 -41.92
N PHE A 610 -5.86 12.34 -41.52
CA PHE A 610 -5.59 11.38 -40.44
C PHE A 610 -5.29 12.16 -39.17
N ILE A 611 -6.23 12.18 -38.24
CA ILE A 611 -6.13 12.92 -36.99
C ILE A 611 -5.92 11.93 -35.85
N PRO A 612 -4.73 11.86 -35.24
CA PRO A 612 -4.51 11.02 -34.07
C PRO A 612 -5.40 11.47 -32.90
N LEU A 613 -6.11 10.52 -32.31
CA LEU A 613 -6.93 10.74 -31.10
C LEU A 613 -6.21 10.26 -29.85
N MET A 614 -5.52 9.11 -29.95
CA MET A 614 -4.78 8.51 -28.84
C MET A 614 -3.42 8.03 -29.30
N VAL A 615 -2.38 8.40 -28.55
CA VAL A 615 -0.98 8.10 -28.87
C VAL A 615 -0.24 7.49 -27.69
N GLY A 616 0.63 6.51 -27.96
CA GLY A 616 1.46 5.85 -26.95
C GLY A 616 2.53 6.80 -26.42
N ALA A 617 3.07 6.49 -25.24
CA ALA A 617 4.13 7.29 -24.63
C ALA A 617 5.40 7.33 -25.51
N PRO A 618 6.31 8.30 -25.28
CA PRO A 618 7.56 8.38 -26.02
C PRO A 618 8.40 7.10 -25.95
N ASN A 619 8.43 6.38 -24.81
CA ASN A 619 9.17 5.12 -24.70
C ASN A 619 8.40 3.91 -25.22
N SER A 620 7.26 4.06 -25.90
CA SER A 620 6.52 2.93 -26.48
C SER A 620 7.31 2.21 -27.58
N GLY A 621 7.05 0.91 -27.72
CA GLY A 621 7.67 -0.01 -28.68
C GLY A 621 6.62 -0.75 -29.49
N ILE A 622 7.10 -1.68 -30.32
CA ILE A 622 6.25 -2.64 -31.04
C ILE A 622 6.76 -4.05 -30.78
N MET A 623 5.86 -5.01 -30.72
CA MET A 623 6.14 -6.43 -30.57
C MET A 623 5.37 -7.22 -31.63
N PRO A 624 5.85 -8.40 -32.05
CA PRO A 624 5.10 -9.24 -32.98
C PRO A 624 3.83 -9.77 -32.29
N SER A 625 2.70 -9.81 -32.98
CA SER A 625 1.41 -10.28 -32.41
C SER A 625 1.46 -11.74 -31.91
N SER A 626 2.45 -12.53 -32.35
CA SER A 626 2.71 -13.88 -31.84
C SER A 626 2.90 -13.95 -30.32
N VAL A 627 3.38 -12.87 -29.68
CA VAL A 627 3.55 -12.85 -28.21
C VAL A 627 2.22 -12.95 -27.46
N VAL A 628 1.13 -12.47 -28.08
CA VAL A 628 -0.24 -12.58 -27.55
C VAL A 628 -0.79 -13.98 -27.84
N TYR A 629 -0.58 -14.48 -29.06
CA TYR A 629 -1.01 -15.82 -29.48
C TYR A 629 -0.40 -16.92 -28.60
N ASP A 630 0.88 -16.79 -28.28
CA ASP A 630 1.62 -17.73 -27.44
C ASP A 630 1.33 -17.53 -25.93
N SER A 631 0.54 -16.52 -25.55
CA SER A 631 0.22 -16.17 -24.16
C SER A 631 1.46 -16.02 -23.28
N LEU A 632 2.48 -15.31 -23.80
CA LEU A 632 3.74 -15.14 -23.08
C LEU A 632 3.51 -14.42 -21.75
N ASN A 633 4.22 -14.86 -20.71
CA ASN A 633 4.09 -14.26 -19.40
C ASN A 633 4.60 -12.79 -19.42
N PRO A 634 3.97 -11.86 -18.67
CA PRO A 634 4.40 -10.46 -18.59
C PRO A 634 5.89 -10.24 -18.29
N ARG A 635 6.53 -11.12 -17.52
CA ARG A 635 7.98 -11.09 -17.26
C ARG A 635 8.82 -11.33 -18.52
N GLU A 636 8.37 -12.24 -19.39
CA GLU A 636 9.02 -12.56 -20.67
C GLU A 636 8.80 -11.42 -21.67
N LEU A 637 7.59 -10.84 -21.69
CA LEU A 637 7.27 -9.65 -22.49
C LEU A 637 8.17 -8.46 -22.14
N LEU A 638 8.36 -8.17 -20.85
CA LEU A 638 9.21 -7.07 -20.40
C LEU A 638 10.68 -7.25 -20.79
N ASN A 639 11.18 -8.49 -20.85
CA ASN A 639 12.54 -8.79 -21.32
C ASN A 639 12.70 -8.56 -22.83
N MET A 640 11.67 -8.88 -23.62
CA MET A 640 11.67 -8.72 -25.07
C MET A 640 11.44 -7.26 -25.50
N PHE A 641 10.87 -6.44 -24.61
CA PHE A 641 10.52 -5.05 -24.88
C PHE A 641 11.73 -4.18 -25.25
N LYS A 642 11.58 -3.48 -26.39
CA LYS A 642 12.53 -2.47 -26.88
C LYS A 642 11.80 -1.15 -27.11
N PRO A 643 12.19 -0.05 -26.43
CA PRO A 643 11.58 1.24 -26.66
C PRO A 643 11.94 1.74 -28.07
N ALA A 644 10.96 2.35 -28.74
CA ALA A 644 11.14 2.94 -30.05
C ALA A 644 10.60 4.37 -29.98
N ASN A 645 11.47 5.34 -29.68
CA ASN A 645 11.19 6.78 -29.46
C ASN A 645 10.41 7.50 -30.58
N LYS A 646 9.19 7.04 -30.86
CA LYS A 646 8.27 7.46 -31.91
C LYS A 646 6.86 7.15 -31.43
N LEU A 647 6.01 8.16 -31.43
CA LEU A 647 4.60 8.03 -31.07
C LEU A 647 3.91 6.93 -31.90
N LYS A 648 3.09 6.12 -31.23
CA LYS A 648 2.28 5.05 -31.82
C LYS A 648 0.83 5.47 -31.76
N VAL A 649 0.15 5.56 -32.91
CA VAL A 649 -1.26 5.94 -32.95
C VAL A 649 -2.09 4.67 -32.78
N MET A 650 -2.99 4.67 -31.80
CA MET A 650 -3.87 3.54 -31.46
C MET A 650 -5.33 3.82 -31.83
N ALA A 651 -5.72 5.10 -31.81
CA ALA A 651 -7.01 5.57 -32.27
C ALA A 651 -6.86 6.82 -33.14
N ALA A 652 -7.64 6.91 -34.21
CA ALA A 652 -7.61 8.05 -35.14
C ALA A 652 -9.00 8.40 -35.67
N LEU A 653 -9.20 9.68 -35.96
CA LEU A 653 -10.34 10.21 -36.72
C LEU A 653 -9.90 10.43 -38.16
N LEU A 654 -10.65 9.86 -39.10
CA LEU A 654 -10.45 9.98 -40.53
C LEU A 654 -11.55 10.84 -41.10
N LYS A 655 -11.19 11.98 -41.70
CA LYS A 655 -12.13 12.86 -42.41
C LYS A 655 -11.80 12.91 -43.88
N SER A 656 -12.80 12.75 -44.74
CA SER A 656 -12.60 12.89 -46.18
C SER A 656 -12.17 14.32 -46.54
N LYS A 657 -11.08 14.46 -47.32
CA LYS A 657 -10.70 15.75 -47.91
C LYS A 657 -11.58 16.13 -49.10
N ASN A 658 -12.28 15.15 -49.67
CA ASN A 658 -13.10 15.36 -50.86
C ASN A 658 -14.54 15.70 -50.47
N ARG A 659 -14.95 16.95 -50.70
CA ARG A 659 -16.32 17.43 -50.45
C ARG A 659 -17.41 16.65 -51.20
N TYR A 660 -17.06 15.98 -52.30
CA TYR A 660 -18.00 15.18 -53.10
C TYR A 660 -18.09 13.71 -52.65
N LEU A 661 -17.20 13.27 -51.74
CA LEU A 661 -17.21 11.94 -51.14
C LEU A 661 -17.04 12.09 -49.61
N PRO A 662 -17.96 12.79 -48.92
CA PRO A 662 -17.81 13.05 -47.50
C PRO A 662 -17.95 11.74 -46.73
N PHE A 663 -17.01 11.43 -45.83
CA PHE A 663 -17.13 10.37 -44.84
C PHE A 663 -16.40 10.81 -43.57
N GLU A 664 -16.85 10.29 -42.41
CA GLU A 664 -16.12 10.40 -41.15
C GLU A 664 -16.07 9.04 -40.47
N VAL A 665 -14.85 8.60 -40.15
CA VAL A 665 -14.60 7.29 -39.53
C VAL A 665 -13.70 7.47 -38.32
N ILE A 666 -14.15 6.96 -37.18
CA ILE A 666 -13.29 6.80 -36.00
C ILE A 666 -12.83 5.35 -36.00
N VAL A 667 -11.52 5.13 -35.93
CA VAL A 667 -10.93 3.80 -35.88
C VAL A 667 -10.12 3.65 -34.60
N VAL A 668 -10.31 2.52 -33.92
CA VAL A 668 -9.53 2.07 -32.75
C VAL A 668 -8.98 0.68 -33.06
N ALA A 669 -7.69 0.49 -32.83
CA ALA A 669 -6.99 -0.77 -33.12
C ALA A 669 -6.97 -1.75 -31.94
N ASP A 670 -8.01 -1.73 -31.11
CA ASP A 670 -8.27 -2.68 -30.03
C ASP A 670 -9.79 -2.94 -29.93
N THR A 671 -10.19 -4.19 -29.68
CA THR A 671 -11.58 -4.57 -29.35
C THR A 671 -11.72 -5.05 -27.91
N ASP A 672 -10.64 -5.45 -27.26
CA ASP A 672 -10.63 -5.90 -25.87
C ASP A 672 -10.90 -4.75 -24.91
N PHE A 673 -10.54 -3.51 -25.27
CA PHE A 673 -10.78 -2.34 -24.42
C PHE A 673 -12.27 -2.07 -24.13
N ILE A 674 -13.21 -2.60 -24.91
CA ILE A 674 -14.66 -2.48 -24.63
C ILE A 674 -15.23 -3.64 -23.80
N TYR A 675 -14.42 -4.66 -23.51
CA TYR A 675 -14.83 -5.81 -22.73
C TYR A 675 -14.86 -5.49 -21.22
N ASP A 676 -15.90 -5.98 -20.53
CA ASP A 676 -16.33 -5.49 -19.22
C ASP A 676 -15.24 -5.50 -18.16
N THR A 677 -14.36 -6.51 -18.15
CA THR A 677 -13.30 -6.66 -17.14
C THR A 677 -12.15 -5.65 -17.29
N PHE A 678 -11.98 -5.07 -18.48
CA PHE A 678 -10.89 -4.13 -18.73
C PHE A 678 -11.22 -2.71 -18.25
N TRP A 679 -12.49 -2.31 -18.28
CA TRP A 679 -12.86 -0.92 -17.97
C TRP A 679 -13.81 -0.75 -16.79
N SER A 680 -14.36 -1.84 -16.26
CA SER A 680 -15.33 -1.78 -15.16
C SER A 680 -15.08 -2.86 -14.10
N LYS A 681 -15.61 -2.61 -12.89
CA LYS A 681 -15.76 -3.61 -11.85
C LYS A 681 -17.24 -3.90 -11.65
N SER A 682 -17.62 -5.16 -11.70
CA SER A 682 -18.95 -5.60 -11.26
C SER A 682 -18.99 -5.75 -9.75
N GLN A 683 -19.95 -5.12 -9.11
CA GLN A 683 -20.24 -5.28 -7.69
C GLN A 683 -21.67 -5.78 -7.53
N THR A 684 -21.80 -7.01 -7.05
CA THR A 684 -23.11 -7.58 -6.77
C THR A 684 -23.64 -7.03 -5.45
N ILE A 685 -24.78 -6.35 -5.50
CA ILE A 685 -25.53 -5.93 -4.31
C ILE A 685 -26.89 -6.61 -4.40
N LEU A 686 -27.12 -7.60 -3.52
CA LEU A 686 -28.26 -8.50 -3.55
C LEU A 686 -28.28 -9.33 -4.85
N GLU A 687 -29.33 -9.20 -5.67
CA GLU A 687 -29.50 -9.92 -6.93
C GLU A 687 -29.02 -9.11 -8.15
N ASN A 688 -28.64 -7.83 -7.97
CA ASN A 688 -28.24 -6.94 -9.05
C ASN A 688 -26.73 -6.72 -9.10
N ASN A 689 -26.18 -6.75 -10.30
CA ASN A 689 -24.79 -6.38 -10.57
C ASN A 689 -24.70 -4.89 -10.94
N TYR A 690 -23.99 -4.13 -10.12
CA TYR A 690 -23.68 -2.73 -10.39
C TYR A 690 -22.32 -2.62 -11.07
N PHE A 691 -22.26 -1.84 -12.15
CA PHE A 691 -21.02 -1.58 -12.86
C PHE A 691 -20.43 -0.25 -12.42
N VAL A 692 -19.24 -0.34 -11.85
CA VAL A 692 -18.44 0.83 -11.48
C VAL A 692 -17.34 0.97 -12.52
N PRO A 693 -17.37 1.99 -13.39
CA PRO A 693 -16.31 2.23 -14.35
C PRO A 693 -15.02 2.55 -13.59
N ILE A 694 -13.95 1.85 -13.93
CA ILE A 694 -12.58 2.12 -13.46
C ILE A 694 -11.87 3.07 -14.43
N TYR A 695 -12.12 2.87 -15.74
CA TYR A 695 -11.53 3.63 -16.84
C TYR A 695 -12.62 4.19 -17.76
N ASP A 696 -12.26 5.18 -18.55
CA ASP A 696 -13.18 5.92 -19.43
C ASP A 696 -13.40 5.24 -20.80
N ASN A 697 -13.06 3.97 -20.95
CA ASN A 697 -13.23 3.23 -22.22
C ASN A 697 -14.68 3.28 -22.71
N GLY A 698 -15.65 3.02 -21.84
CA GLY A 698 -17.07 3.11 -22.17
C GLY A 698 -17.51 4.53 -22.50
N ASN A 699 -17.01 5.53 -21.75
CA ASN A 699 -17.27 6.94 -22.01
C ASN A 699 -16.73 7.37 -23.38
N PHE A 700 -15.56 6.88 -23.80
CA PHE A 700 -15.01 7.14 -25.13
C PHE A 700 -15.91 6.60 -26.24
N VAL A 701 -16.37 5.35 -26.14
CA VAL A 701 -17.26 4.75 -27.15
C VAL A 701 -18.56 5.54 -27.26
N LEU A 702 -19.17 5.88 -26.13
CA LEU A 702 -20.39 6.70 -26.12
C LEU A 702 -20.12 8.10 -26.69
N ASN A 703 -19.01 8.75 -26.34
CA ASN A 703 -18.63 10.05 -26.88
C ASN A 703 -18.35 10.01 -28.39
N ALA A 704 -17.76 8.92 -28.89
CA ALA A 704 -17.52 8.70 -30.31
C ALA A 704 -18.83 8.52 -31.08
N LEU A 705 -19.79 7.75 -30.54
CA LEU A 705 -21.12 7.59 -31.12
C LEU A 705 -21.92 8.90 -31.10
N ASP A 706 -21.88 9.63 -29.99
CA ASP A 706 -22.49 10.95 -29.82
C ASP A 706 -21.95 11.94 -30.87
N TYR A 707 -20.63 12.04 -30.97
CA TYR A 707 -19.94 12.86 -31.97
C TYR A 707 -20.34 12.48 -33.41
N LEU A 708 -20.30 11.18 -33.74
CA LEU A 708 -20.64 10.68 -35.07
C LEU A 708 -22.12 10.90 -35.39
N SER A 709 -23.01 10.77 -34.41
CA SER A 709 -24.45 11.02 -34.59
C SER A 709 -24.77 12.52 -34.70
N GLY A 710 -23.81 13.40 -34.40
CA GLY A 710 -23.96 14.86 -34.38
C GLY A 710 -24.66 15.40 -33.13
N ASP A 711 -24.71 14.63 -32.04
CA ASP A 711 -25.19 15.11 -30.74
C ASP A 711 -24.03 15.19 -29.75
N THR A 712 -23.64 16.41 -29.37
CA THR A 712 -22.51 16.65 -28.46
C THR A 712 -22.95 16.91 -27.02
N SER A 713 -24.26 16.81 -26.74
CA SER A 713 -24.86 17.32 -25.51
C SER A 713 -24.45 16.58 -24.24
N LEU A 714 -23.94 15.34 -24.35
CA LEU A 714 -23.46 14.55 -23.20
C LEU A 714 -21.93 14.43 -23.15
N ILE A 715 -21.21 14.83 -24.19
CA ILE A 715 -19.77 14.58 -24.31
C ILE A 715 -18.98 15.31 -23.21
N GLU A 716 -19.34 16.55 -22.87
CA GLU A 716 -18.66 17.30 -21.81
C GLU A 716 -18.92 16.76 -20.40
N LEU A 717 -20.02 16.02 -20.24
CA LEU A 717 -20.46 15.46 -18.97
C LEU A 717 -19.71 14.16 -18.64
N ARG A 718 -19.44 13.33 -19.65
CA ARG A 718 -18.82 12.02 -19.48
C ARG A 718 -17.31 12.13 -19.22
N GLY A 719 -16.82 11.39 -18.23
CA GLY A 719 -15.40 11.35 -17.85
C GLY A 719 -14.94 12.50 -16.96
N ARG A 720 -15.83 13.44 -16.61
CA ARG A 720 -15.52 14.57 -15.72
C ARG A 720 -15.40 14.15 -14.26
N THR A 721 -14.27 13.57 -13.91
CA THR A 721 -13.91 13.17 -12.54
C THR A 721 -12.62 13.85 -12.09
N GLN A 722 -12.28 13.71 -10.80
CA GLN A 722 -11.04 14.29 -10.27
C GLN A 722 -9.83 13.57 -10.89
N LYS A 723 -9.03 14.31 -11.67
CA LYS A 723 -7.81 13.77 -12.30
C LYS A 723 -6.78 13.36 -11.26
N ILE A 724 -6.37 12.09 -11.31
CA ILE A 724 -5.24 11.58 -10.52
C ILE A 724 -3.95 12.09 -11.14
N ARG A 725 -3.25 12.96 -10.41
CA ARG A 725 -1.98 13.56 -10.85
C ARG A 725 -0.85 12.84 -10.16
N LEU A 726 -0.13 11.97 -10.87
CA LEU A 726 0.96 11.17 -10.30
C LEU A 726 2.29 11.93 -10.28
N PHE A 727 3.26 11.48 -9.48
CA PHE A 727 4.66 11.89 -9.61
C PHE A 727 5.30 11.17 -10.81
N GLU A 728 5.06 11.67 -12.02
CA GLU A 728 5.48 11.09 -13.29
C GLU A 728 6.98 10.72 -13.32
N ASP A 729 7.83 11.59 -12.80
CA ASP A 729 9.29 11.40 -12.71
C ASP A 729 9.71 10.26 -11.77
N MET A 730 8.96 10.05 -10.69
CA MET A 730 9.23 8.99 -9.71
C MET A 730 8.66 7.66 -10.20
N GLU A 731 7.50 7.70 -10.85
CA GLU A 731 6.83 6.52 -11.37
C GLU A 731 7.56 5.94 -12.58
N SER A 732 8.00 6.79 -13.53
CA SER A 732 8.85 6.37 -14.65
C SER A 732 10.15 5.74 -14.18
N LEU A 733 10.81 6.36 -13.18
CA LEU A 733 12.02 5.80 -12.58
C LEU A 733 11.75 4.45 -11.88
N ARG A 734 10.60 4.31 -11.21
CA ARG A 734 10.19 3.05 -10.56
C ARG A 734 10.02 1.93 -11.59
N LYS A 735 9.33 2.20 -12.70
CA LYS A 735 9.10 1.23 -13.78
C LYS A 735 10.41 0.85 -14.48
N GLN A 736 11.29 1.82 -14.76
CA GLN A 736 12.61 1.58 -15.33
C GLN A 736 13.50 0.73 -14.42
N ASN A 737 13.60 1.08 -13.13
CA ASN A 737 14.38 0.30 -12.16
C ASN A 737 13.87 -1.14 -12.05
N LEU A 738 12.55 -1.35 -12.10
CA LEU A 738 11.94 -2.68 -12.06
C LEU A 738 12.28 -3.49 -13.31
N ARG A 739 12.23 -2.88 -14.50
CA ARG A 739 12.69 -3.53 -15.74
C ARG A 739 14.16 -3.93 -15.67
N ASP A 740 15.03 -3.00 -15.31
CA ASP A 740 16.48 -3.26 -15.25
C ASP A 740 16.82 -4.31 -14.18
N PHE A 741 16.11 -4.28 -13.05
CA PHE A 741 16.20 -5.30 -12.01
C PHE A 741 15.83 -6.68 -12.55
N GLN A 742 14.70 -6.80 -13.26
CA GLN A 742 14.26 -8.10 -13.77
C GLN A 742 15.20 -8.67 -14.83
N ILE A 743 15.73 -7.84 -15.73
CA ILE A 743 16.70 -8.27 -16.74
C ILE A 743 17.94 -8.87 -16.05
N LYS A 744 18.50 -8.16 -15.06
CA LYS A 744 19.66 -8.63 -14.30
C LYS A 744 19.35 -9.86 -13.44
N GLU A 745 18.19 -9.89 -12.79
CA GLU A 745 17.74 -11.03 -11.99
C GLU A 745 17.65 -12.30 -12.87
N ASN A 746 17.08 -12.20 -14.07
CA ASN A 746 16.98 -13.33 -15.02
C ASN A 746 18.36 -13.81 -15.48
N GLU A 747 19.27 -12.89 -15.80
CA GLU A 747 20.64 -13.21 -16.19
C GLU A 747 21.36 -14.02 -15.09
N ILE A 748 21.23 -13.59 -13.83
CA ILE A 748 21.83 -14.28 -12.69
C ILE A 748 21.15 -15.62 -12.43
N PHE A 749 19.81 -15.71 -12.50
CA PHE A 749 19.10 -16.98 -12.35
C PHE A 749 19.52 -17.99 -13.40
N ASN A 750 19.70 -17.57 -14.66
CA ASN A 750 20.19 -18.43 -15.72
C ASN A 750 21.61 -18.94 -15.42
N ARG A 751 22.51 -18.06 -14.96
CA ARG A 751 23.85 -18.46 -14.51
C ARG A 751 23.81 -19.41 -13.32
N ILE A 752 22.92 -19.19 -12.34
CA ILE A 752 22.71 -20.07 -11.20
C ILE A 752 22.27 -21.45 -11.65
N ASN A 753 21.29 -21.52 -12.56
CA ASN A 753 20.78 -22.78 -13.09
C ASN A 753 21.86 -23.53 -13.87
N GLN A 754 22.62 -22.84 -14.73
CA GLN A 754 23.78 -23.42 -15.41
C GLN A 754 24.82 -23.95 -14.42
N THR A 755 25.15 -23.18 -13.38
CA THR A 755 26.10 -23.59 -12.32
C THR A 755 25.60 -24.82 -11.57
N LYS A 756 24.30 -24.87 -11.24
CA LYS A 756 23.66 -26.03 -10.59
C LYS A 756 23.67 -27.27 -11.49
N SER A 757 23.36 -27.11 -12.77
CA SER A 757 23.41 -28.20 -13.76
C SER A 757 24.83 -28.75 -13.91
N ALA A 758 25.86 -27.90 -13.95
CA ALA A 758 27.26 -28.34 -13.97
C ALA A 758 27.63 -29.14 -12.70
N LEU A 759 27.17 -28.69 -11.53
CA LEU A 759 27.39 -29.41 -10.27
C LEU A 759 26.67 -30.78 -10.25
N ASN A 760 25.46 -30.84 -10.80
CA ASN A 760 24.71 -32.08 -10.96
C ASN A 760 25.37 -33.02 -11.97
N GLU A 761 25.96 -32.51 -13.05
CA GLU A 761 26.70 -33.32 -14.03
C GLU A 761 27.95 -33.95 -13.42
N ILE A 762 28.72 -33.19 -12.61
CA ILE A 762 29.88 -33.73 -11.87
C ILE A 762 29.42 -34.81 -10.88
N THR A 763 28.30 -34.60 -10.20
CA THR A 763 27.73 -35.57 -9.26
C THR A 763 27.17 -36.81 -9.97
N ALA A 764 26.62 -36.63 -11.17
CA ALA A 764 26.10 -37.72 -12.01
C ALA A 764 27.23 -38.54 -12.65
N LYS A 765 28.38 -37.93 -13.01
CA LYS A 765 29.57 -38.65 -13.49
C LYS A 765 30.10 -39.63 -12.45
N ARG A 766 30.08 -39.27 -11.16
CA ARG A 766 30.39 -40.20 -10.06
C ARG A 766 29.49 -41.44 -10.09
N ASN A 767 28.18 -41.25 -10.30
CA ASN A 767 27.23 -42.35 -10.36
C ASN A 767 27.37 -43.20 -11.66
N PHE A 768 27.90 -42.61 -12.74
CA PHE A 768 28.11 -43.28 -14.03
C PHE A 768 29.38 -44.14 -14.06
N GLU A 769 30.42 -43.77 -13.32
CA GLU A 769 31.71 -44.46 -13.29
C GLU A 769 31.88 -45.42 -12.10
N GLU A 770 30.81 -45.66 -11.34
CA GLU A 770 30.77 -46.56 -10.17
C GLU A 770 31.88 -46.31 -9.13
N ARG A 771 32.36 -45.06 -8.99
CA ARG A 771 33.42 -44.71 -8.04
C ARG A 771 32.85 -44.31 -6.68
N GLU A 772 33.45 -44.82 -5.61
CA GLU A 772 33.05 -44.46 -4.23
C GLU A 772 33.49 -43.04 -3.82
N ASN A 773 34.60 -42.53 -4.36
CA ASN A 773 35.22 -41.25 -3.95
C ASN A 773 35.51 -40.31 -5.15
N PHE A 774 35.42 -39.00 -4.91
CA PHE A 774 35.81 -37.95 -5.87
C PHE A 774 37.34 -37.78 -5.90
N THR A 775 37.90 -37.49 -7.07
CA THR A 775 39.33 -37.16 -7.21
C THR A 775 39.66 -35.78 -6.61
N PRO A 776 40.92 -35.50 -6.22
CA PRO A 776 41.32 -34.20 -5.69
C PRO A 776 41.00 -33.02 -6.62
N ASP A 777 41.15 -33.21 -7.94
CA ASP A 777 40.84 -32.19 -8.95
C ASP A 777 39.32 -31.94 -9.08
N GLU A 778 38.49 -32.99 -8.96
CA GLU A 778 37.03 -32.86 -8.93
C GLU A 778 36.53 -32.19 -7.63
N LEU A 779 37.16 -32.48 -6.48
CA LEU A 779 36.87 -31.79 -5.22
C LEU A 779 37.21 -30.30 -5.29
N ALA A 780 38.34 -29.95 -5.92
CA ALA A 780 38.70 -28.56 -6.18
C ALA A 780 37.70 -27.88 -7.13
N LEU A 781 37.24 -28.58 -8.17
CA LEU A 781 36.22 -28.10 -9.10
C LEU A 781 34.85 -27.91 -8.41
N ILE A 782 34.42 -28.84 -7.54
CA ILE A 782 33.19 -28.74 -6.75
C ILE A 782 33.27 -27.56 -5.78
N ALA A 783 34.41 -27.39 -5.08
CA ALA A 783 34.63 -26.26 -4.19
C ALA A 783 34.56 -24.93 -4.94
N GLY A 784 35.24 -24.82 -6.09
CA GLY A 784 35.20 -23.63 -6.94
C GLY A 784 33.80 -23.35 -7.51
N THR A 785 33.05 -24.39 -7.90
CA THR A 785 31.68 -24.27 -8.40
C THR A 785 30.71 -23.81 -7.30
N ARG A 786 30.85 -24.33 -6.07
CA ARG A 786 30.09 -23.86 -4.89
C ARG A 786 30.41 -22.40 -4.54
N GLN A 787 31.69 -22.02 -4.60
CA GLN A 787 32.10 -20.62 -4.38
C GLN A 787 31.51 -19.69 -5.44
N ASN A 788 31.51 -20.09 -6.71
CA ASN A 788 30.86 -19.34 -7.79
C ASN A 788 29.34 -19.21 -7.57
N LEU A 789 28.67 -20.30 -7.15
CA LEU A 789 27.25 -20.26 -6.80
C LEU A 789 26.97 -19.28 -5.66
N GLN A 790 27.79 -19.29 -4.61
CA GLN A 790 27.67 -18.34 -3.50
C GLN A 790 27.89 -16.89 -3.96
N LYS A 791 28.84 -16.66 -4.87
CA LYS A 791 29.09 -15.35 -5.48
C LYS A 791 27.86 -14.85 -6.25
N LEU A 792 27.24 -15.70 -7.07
CA LEU A 792 26.02 -15.37 -7.82
C LEU A 792 24.81 -15.10 -6.89
N LEU A 793 24.64 -15.86 -5.81
CA LEU A 793 23.59 -15.61 -4.81
C LEU A 793 23.79 -14.28 -4.07
N THR A 794 25.04 -13.94 -3.79
CA THR A 794 25.41 -12.65 -3.17
C THR A 794 25.13 -11.49 -4.12
N GLU A 795 25.48 -11.63 -5.39
CA GLU A 795 25.19 -10.67 -6.46
C GLU A 795 23.67 -10.43 -6.60
N LEU A 796 22.86 -11.50 -6.60
CA LEU A 796 21.39 -11.39 -6.63
C LEU A 796 20.83 -10.62 -5.42
N SER A 797 21.39 -10.86 -4.22
CA SER A 797 21.00 -10.14 -3.00
C SER A 797 21.33 -8.65 -3.09
N GLN A 798 22.53 -8.31 -3.59
CA GLN A 798 22.94 -6.93 -3.80
C GLN A 798 22.04 -6.20 -4.80
N ILE A 799 21.69 -6.84 -5.92
CA ILE A 799 20.80 -6.26 -6.93
C ILE A 799 19.40 -6.00 -6.38
N ARG A 800 18.87 -6.87 -5.51
CA ARG A 800 17.60 -6.63 -4.80
C ARG A 800 17.68 -5.43 -3.86
N ALA A 801 18.77 -5.28 -3.13
CA ALA A 801 18.99 -4.12 -2.27
C ALA A 801 19.15 -2.82 -3.09
N ASP A 802 19.75 -2.91 -4.28
CA ASP A 802 20.02 -1.76 -5.15
C ASP A 802 18.79 -1.28 -5.93
N MET A 803 17.79 -2.14 -6.16
CA MET A 803 16.56 -1.81 -6.90
C MET A 803 15.86 -0.55 -6.39
N HIS A 804 15.80 -0.36 -5.07
CA HIS A 804 15.17 0.81 -4.46
C HIS A 804 16.15 1.93 -4.12
N ARG A 805 17.46 1.75 -4.32
CA ARG A 805 18.48 2.73 -3.90
C ARG A 805 18.26 4.09 -4.59
N ASN A 806 18.11 4.10 -5.91
CA ASN A 806 17.87 5.32 -6.68
C ASN A 806 16.58 6.04 -6.27
N LEU A 807 15.51 5.29 -6.00
CA LEU A 807 14.23 5.85 -5.53
C LEU A 807 14.35 6.41 -4.11
N ASN A 808 15.01 5.67 -3.22
CA ASN A 808 15.26 6.09 -1.84
C ASN A 808 16.18 7.31 -1.79
N ASP A 809 17.17 7.41 -2.67
CA ASP A 809 18.09 8.54 -2.76
C ASP A 809 17.36 9.80 -3.25
N LYS A 810 16.54 9.69 -4.32
CA LYS A 810 15.67 10.79 -4.77
C LYS A 810 14.68 11.18 -3.67
N ALA A 811 14.01 10.21 -3.06
CA ALA A 811 13.07 10.44 -1.97
C ALA A 811 13.76 11.13 -0.79
N LEU A 812 14.95 10.68 -0.37
CA LEU A 812 15.73 11.29 0.69
C LEU A 812 16.10 12.73 0.33
N ALA A 813 16.55 12.99 -0.91
CA ALA A 813 16.85 14.35 -1.37
C ALA A 813 15.62 15.25 -1.27
N ILE A 814 14.44 14.78 -1.69
CA ILE A 814 13.16 15.50 -1.57
C ILE A 814 12.80 15.72 -0.09
N LYS A 815 12.97 14.71 0.78
CA LYS A 815 12.72 14.82 2.22
C LYS A 815 13.62 15.87 2.85
N VAL A 816 14.92 15.81 2.59
CA VAL A 816 15.92 16.76 3.11
C VAL A 816 15.66 18.17 2.59
N LEU A 817 15.36 18.32 1.30
CA LEU A 817 15.06 19.63 0.71
C LEU A 817 13.83 20.27 1.36
N ASN A 818 12.73 19.53 1.52
CA ASN A 818 11.50 20.11 2.07
C ASN A 818 11.56 20.32 3.60
N ILE A 819 12.25 19.45 4.34
CA ILE A 819 12.34 19.55 5.81
C ILE A 819 13.43 20.55 6.24
N CYS A 820 14.61 20.52 5.62
CA CYS A 820 15.79 21.20 6.15
C CYS A 820 16.15 22.51 5.45
N LEU A 821 15.79 22.71 4.18
CA LEU A 821 16.28 23.84 3.38
C LEU A 821 15.98 25.19 4.03
N VAL A 822 14.72 25.47 4.31
CA VAL A 822 14.29 26.78 4.83
C VAL A 822 14.71 26.98 6.29
N PRO A 823 14.53 26.00 7.21
CA PRO A 823 15.09 26.10 8.55
C PRO A 823 16.59 26.35 8.59
N PHE A 824 17.36 25.70 7.71
CA PHE A 824 18.81 25.90 7.61
C PHE A 824 19.15 27.34 7.20
N PHE A 825 18.47 27.90 6.18
CA PHE A 825 18.69 29.30 5.79
C PHE A 825 18.35 30.28 6.92
N ILE A 826 17.28 30.04 7.67
CA ILE A 826 16.92 30.87 8.84
C ILE A 826 18.03 30.82 9.90
N LEU A 827 18.52 29.62 10.24
CA LEU A 827 19.61 29.44 11.21
C LEU A 827 20.91 30.08 10.72
N LEU A 828 21.25 29.94 9.44
CA LEU A 828 22.42 30.55 8.83
C LEU A 828 22.37 32.08 8.88
N LEU A 829 21.21 32.68 8.57
CA LEU A 829 21.01 34.14 8.68
C LEU A 829 21.19 34.63 10.13
N ILE A 830 20.73 33.86 11.12
CA ILE A 830 20.91 34.18 12.55
C ILE A 830 22.39 34.15 12.93
N VAL A 831 23.13 33.13 12.47
CA VAL A 831 24.58 32.99 12.74
C VAL A 831 25.37 34.11 12.07
N LEU A 832 25.10 34.43 10.80
CA LEU A 832 25.77 35.51 10.07
C LEU A 832 25.50 36.89 10.71
N TYR A 833 24.25 37.16 11.11
CA TYR A 833 23.90 38.40 11.79
C TYR A 833 24.54 38.49 13.20
N GLY A 834 24.65 37.36 13.91
CA GLY A 834 25.34 37.27 15.19
C GLY A 834 26.87 37.37 15.10
N GLY A 835 27.47 36.89 14.02
CA GLY A 835 28.91 36.90 13.77
C GLY A 835 29.45 38.22 13.19
N GLY A 836 28.65 38.92 12.38
CA GLY A 836 29.04 40.16 11.70
C GLY A 836 29.18 41.40 12.59
N LYS A 837 28.82 41.34 13.88
CA LYS A 837 28.85 42.48 14.82
C LYS A 837 30.06 42.53 15.76
N ARG A 838 31.12 41.75 15.51
CA ARG A 838 32.28 41.70 16.41
C ARG A 838 33.37 42.74 16.14
N ASN A 839 33.33 43.49 15.03
CA ASN A 839 34.29 44.56 14.73
C ASN A 839 33.60 45.77 14.09
N GLN A 840 33.01 46.67 14.89
CA GLN A 840 33.00 48.12 14.59
C GLN A 840 32.47 48.91 15.80
N GLN A 841 33.27 49.89 16.19
CA GLN A 841 33.23 50.63 17.44
C GLN A 841 32.17 51.75 17.48
N HIS A 842 31.61 51.96 18.68
CA HIS A 842 31.14 53.22 19.29
C HIS A 842 30.11 54.12 18.58
N ARG A 843 28.82 54.07 19.00
CA ARG A 843 28.19 55.02 19.95
C ARG A 843 26.66 54.79 20.09
N ALA A 844 26.25 54.79 21.36
CA ALA A 844 24.92 55.06 21.93
C ALA A 844 23.72 54.10 21.67
N ALA A 845 23.28 53.53 22.80
CA ALA A 845 21.95 53.01 23.17
C ALA A 845 21.50 51.61 22.67
N LEU A 846 21.37 50.73 23.68
CA LEU A 846 20.70 49.42 23.77
C LEU A 846 21.56 48.18 23.48
N ARG A 847 22.20 47.71 24.56
CA ARG A 847 22.92 46.44 24.66
C ARG A 847 21.97 45.26 24.45
N PHE A 848 22.06 44.62 23.28
CA PHE A 848 21.61 43.24 23.07
C PHE A 848 22.71 42.31 23.58
N ALA A 849 22.62 41.90 24.85
CA ALA A 849 23.48 40.85 25.38
C ALA A 849 22.84 39.49 25.06
N ILE A 850 23.42 38.77 24.10
CA ILE A 850 23.13 37.34 23.90
C ILE A 850 23.52 36.62 25.19
N ASN A 851 22.55 36.27 26.02
CA ASN A 851 22.81 35.61 27.30
C ASN A 851 23.39 34.21 27.06
N ARG A 852 24.21 33.71 27.99
CA ARG A 852 24.86 32.38 27.90
C ARG A 852 23.82 31.27 27.68
N GLU A 853 22.66 31.40 28.32
CA GLU A 853 21.45 30.59 28.16
C GLU A 853 20.97 30.52 26.70
N PHE A 854 20.95 31.64 25.97
CA PHE A 854 20.44 31.68 24.59
C PHE A 854 21.40 31.01 23.59
N LYS A 855 22.72 31.15 23.81
CA LYS A 855 23.72 30.37 23.05
C LYS A 855 23.59 28.89 23.35
N TRP A 856 23.37 28.53 24.61
CA TRP A 856 23.12 27.14 25.00
C TRP A 856 21.83 26.60 24.39
N VAL A 857 20.73 27.35 24.35
CA VAL A 857 19.49 26.91 23.71
C VAL A 857 19.66 26.80 22.19
N CYS A 858 20.33 27.75 21.51
CA CYS A 858 20.60 27.61 20.07
C CYS A 858 21.53 26.44 19.77
N VAL A 859 22.55 26.23 20.60
CA VAL A 859 23.48 25.10 20.47
C VAL A 859 22.77 23.78 20.78
N VAL A 860 21.90 23.73 21.79
CA VAL A 860 21.10 22.54 22.15
C VAL A 860 20.03 22.27 21.10
N VAL A 861 19.34 23.28 20.56
CA VAL A 861 18.37 23.11 19.47
C VAL A 861 19.08 22.73 18.18
N SER A 862 20.26 23.30 17.89
CA SER A 862 21.07 22.89 16.74
C SER A 862 21.68 21.50 16.94
N LEU A 863 22.03 21.11 18.17
CA LEU A 863 22.49 19.77 18.54
C LEU A 863 21.33 18.77 18.56
N LEU A 864 20.11 19.17 18.89
CA LEU A 864 18.90 18.34 18.86
C LEU A 864 18.37 18.20 17.43
N ALA A 865 18.48 19.26 16.61
CA ALA A 865 18.21 19.20 15.19
C ALA A 865 19.30 18.39 14.47
N ALA A 866 20.58 18.59 14.81
CA ALA A 866 21.67 17.76 14.32
C ALA A 866 21.60 16.34 14.88
N ALA A 867 21.14 16.11 16.11
CA ALA A 867 20.89 14.79 16.67
C ALA A 867 19.61 14.16 16.13
N GLY A 868 18.64 14.96 15.67
CA GLY A 868 17.44 14.50 14.95
C GLY A 868 17.78 14.12 13.51
N ILE A 869 18.58 14.94 12.83
CA ILE A 869 19.16 14.64 11.51
C ILE A 869 20.12 13.45 11.62
N PHE A 870 20.97 13.40 12.64
CA PHE A 870 21.87 12.29 12.93
C PHE A 870 21.07 11.08 13.39
N SER A 871 19.98 11.22 14.16
CA SER A 871 19.07 10.12 14.52
C SER A 871 18.30 9.62 13.32
N VAL A 872 17.99 10.44 12.32
CA VAL A 872 17.35 10.01 11.06
C VAL A 872 18.37 9.42 10.09
N TYR A 873 19.59 9.97 10.05
CA TYR A 873 20.74 9.43 9.32
C TYR A 873 21.23 8.11 9.92
N VAL A 874 21.16 7.98 11.25
CA VAL A 874 21.46 6.77 12.03
C VAL A 874 20.24 5.85 12.11
N ALA A 875 19.00 6.32 12.05
CA ALA A 875 17.84 5.42 11.91
C ALA A 875 17.74 4.87 10.47
N GLY A 876 18.22 5.62 9.47
CA GLY A 876 18.47 5.14 8.11
C GLY A 876 19.68 4.21 8.00
N ARG A 877 20.55 4.21 9.02
CA ARG A 877 21.48 3.11 9.33
C ARG A 877 20.99 2.36 10.55
N GLY A 878 19.84 1.69 10.44
CA GLY A 878 19.69 0.49 11.26
C GLY A 878 21.00 -0.30 11.09
N ASP A 879 21.71 -0.55 12.19
CA ASP A 879 22.92 -1.38 12.23
C ASP A 879 22.54 -2.80 11.83
N TRP A 880 22.28 -2.97 10.53
CA TRP A 880 22.16 -4.23 9.85
C TRP A 880 23.54 -4.48 9.27
N SER A 881 24.37 -5.23 10.01
CA SER A 881 25.44 -6.10 9.46
C SER A 881 26.61 -6.32 10.43
N GLU A 882 26.69 -5.70 11.62
CA GLU A 882 27.93 -5.84 12.39
C GLU A 882 28.15 -7.28 12.87
N PHE A 883 27.08 -8.07 13.03
CA PHE A 883 27.14 -9.47 13.44
C PHE A 883 26.57 -10.45 12.41
N GLU A 884 25.60 -10.07 11.57
CA GLU A 884 24.92 -11.00 10.65
C GLU A 884 25.89 -11.72 9.69
N ASN A 885 25.81 -13.05 9.65
CA ASN A 885 26.70 -13.96 8.93
C ASN A 885 28.15 -14.02 9.40
N LYS A 886 28.54 -13.36 10.50
CA LYS A 886 29.83 -13.62 11.15
C LYS A 886 29.75 -14.88 12.00
N LYS A 887 30.85 -15.66 12.02
CA LYS A 887 30.98 -16.84 12.88
C LYS A 887 30.86 -16.43 14.35
N VAL A 888 30.06 -17.18 15.09
CA VAL A 888 29.84 -16.94 16.53
C VAL A 888 31.11 -17.23 17.33
N PHE A 889 31.84 -18.29 16.97
CA PHE A 889 33.16 -18.62 17.50
C PHE A 889 34.20 -18.69 16.36
N ALA A 890 34.72 -17.53 15.95
CA ALA A 890 35.66 -17.43 14.83
C ALA A 890 36.92 -18.31 15.04
N ASP A 891 37.49 -18.30 16.24
CA ASP A 891 38.74 -18.98 16.59
C ASP A 891 38.58 -20.51 16.78
N LEU A 892 37.35 -21.00 16.90
CA LEU A 892 37.07 -22.42 17.10
C LEU A 892 37.30 -23.23 15.81
N THR A 893 37.12 -22.61 14.63
CA THR A 893 37.28 -23.33 13.35
C THR A 893 38.73 -23.79 13.16
N GLU A 894 39.70 -22.98 13.57
CA GLU A 894 41.13 -23.28 13.43
C GLU A 894 41.63 -24.22 14.54
N ASN A 895 40.94 -24.25 15.68
CA ASN A 895 41.32 -25.01 16.88
C ASN A 895 40.42 -26.24 17.17
N LEU A 896 39.56 -26.65 16.22
CA LEU A 896 38.67 -27.81 16.38
C LEU A 896 39.40 -29.10 16.80
N GLY A 897 40.65 -29.26 16.37
CA GLY A 897 41.49 -30.42 16.69
C GLY A 897 42.11 -30.41 18.10
N SER A 898 42.05 -29.29 18.83
CA SER A 898 42.57 -29.19 20.20
C SER A 898 41.52 -29.43 21.29
N ILE A 899 40.25 -29.55 20.91
CA ILE A 899 39.14 -29.87 21.81
C ILE A 899 39.24 -31.35 22.21
N ASP A 900 39.39 -31.61 23.51
CA ASP A 900 39.46 -32.96 24.07
C ASP A 900 38.36 -33.26 25.10
N HIS A 901 37.52 -32.28 25.45
CA HIS A 901 36.39 -32.45 26.36
C HIS A 901 35.14 -31.66 25.94
N ILE A 902 33.97 -32.31 25.98
CA ILE A 902 32.65 -31.74 25.67
C ILE A 902 31.70 -32.05 26.81
N SER A 903 31.03 -31.04 27.35
CA SER A 903 30.05 -31.19 28.42
C SER A 903 28.67 -30.69 27.98
N PHE A 904 27.66 -31.54 28.15
CA PHE A 904 26.25 -31.18 28.04
C PHE A 904 25.61 -31.24 29.42
N ALA A 905 25.01 -30.14 29.86
CA ALA A 905 24.31 -30.09 31.14
C ALA A 905 22.89 -29.53 30.97
N THR A 906 21.92 -30.24 31.56
CA THR A 906 20.56 -29.75 31.78
C THR A 906 20.11 -30.17 33.19
N GLN A 907 18.92 -29.78 33.62
CA GLN A 907 18.35 -30.08 34.94
C GLN A 907 18.73 -31.47 35.48
N GLY A 908 19.64 -31.50 36.47
CA GLY A 908 20.06 -32.72 37.17
C GLY A 908 20.75 -33.81 36.33
N LYS A 909 21.02 -33.56 35.04
CA LYS A 909 21.67 -34.52 34.12
C LYS A 909 22.86 -33.87 33.43
N LYS A 910 24.02 -34.50 33.59
CA LYS A 910 25.28 -34.08 32.97
C LYS A 910 25.84 -35.24 32.17
N LEU A 911 26.27 -34.96 30.94
CA LEU A 911 26.95 -35.92 30.07
C LEU A 911 28.24 -35.29 29.56
N ASP A 912 29.36 -35.93 29.92
CA ASP A 912 30.69 -35.50 29.53
C ASP A 912 31.30 -36.49 28.53
N PHE A 913 31.96 -35.96 27.51
CA PHE A 913 32.73 -36.71 26.51
C PHE A 913 34.19 -36.32 26.59
N TYR A 914 35.08 -37.31 26.50
CA TYR A 914 36.53 -37.10 26.49
C TYR A 914 37.16 -37.75 25.27
N LEU A 915 38.16 -37.11 24.68
CA LEU A 915 38.93 -37.65 23.56
C LEU A 915 40.12 -38.47 24.08
N LYS A 916 40.08 -39.80 23.93
CA LYS A 916 41.15 -40.72 24.36
C LYS A 916 41.66 -41.54 23.18
N SER A 917 42.97 -41.50 22.93
CA SER A 917 43.60 -42.22 21.81
C SER A 917 42.99 -41.94 20.43
N GLY A 918 42.50 -40.70 20.21
CA GLY A 918 41.90 -40.27 18.94
C GLY A 918 40.41 -40.59 18.76
N GLU A 919 39.74 -41.14 19.78
CA GLU A 919 38.30 -41.46 19.76
C GLU A 919 37.57 -40.83 20.95
N TRP A 920 36.35 -40.35 20.73
CA TRP A 920 35.50 -39.78 21.77
C TRP A 920 34.84 -40.89 22.58
N ILE A 921 34.99 -40.84 23.89
CA ILE A 921 34.38 -41.75 24.87
C ILE A 921 33.47 -40.97 25.83
N MET A 922 32.40 -41.61 26.30
CA MET A 922 31.48 -41.03 27.29
C MET A 922 31.96 -41.33 28.71
N ASP A 923 31.88 -40.33 29.58
CA ASP A 923 32.16 -40.50 31.00
C ASP A 923 31.15 -41.42 31.67
N GLY A 924 31.60 -42.29 32.56
CA GLY A 924 30.77 -43.31 33.22
C GLY A 924 30.27 -44.47 32.34
N TYR A 925 30.44 -44.42 31.01
CA TYR A 925 29.95 -45.45 30.07
C TYR A 925 31.02 -46.02 29.11
N PRO A 926 32.13 -46.62 29.61
CA PRO A 926 33.22 -47.12 28.77
C PRO A 926 32.86 -48.21 27.74
N CYS A 927 31.77 -48.96 27.92
CA CYS A 927 31.34 -49.99 26.96
C CYS A 927 30.33 -49.49 25.92
N LEU A 928 29.80 -48.27 26.04
CA LEU A 928 28.91 -47.70 25.03
C LEU A 928 29.73 -46.97 23.97
N ALA A 929 29.87 -47.58 22.79
CA ALA A 929 30.56 -46.96 21.67
C ALA A 929 29.80 -45.72 21.18
N VAL A 930 30.53 -44.60 21.08
CA VAL A 930 29.98 -43.29 20.73
C VAL A 930 29.97 -43.09 19.21
N TYR A 931 28.92 -42.46 18.68
CA TYR A 931 28.85 -42.04 17.28
C TYR A 931 29.86 -40.92 16.97
N GLN A 932 31.06 -41.30 16.54
CA GLN A 932 32.14 -40.36 16.25
C GLN A 932 31.75 -39.31 15.20
N GLU A 933 31.00 -39.70 14.16
CA GLU A 933 30.51 -38.79 13.12
C GLU A 933 29.51 -37.77 13.65
N ARG A 934 28.70 -38.15 14.64
CA ARG A 934 27.71 -37.26 15.24
C ARG A 934 28.38 -36.20 16.09
N ILE A 935 29.42 -36.56 16.86
CA ILE A 935 30.24 -35.58 17.59
C ILE A 935 30.96 -34.66 16.61
N ARG A 936 31.54 -35.19 15.53
CA ARG A 936 32.18 -34.37 14.49
C ARG A 936 31.19 -33.40 13.84
N LYS A 937 29.98 -33.86 13.49
CA LYS A 937 28.93 -33.00 12.93
C LYS A 937 28.50 -31.92 13.92
N PHE A 938 28.33 -32.27 15.19
CA PHE A 938 28.02 -31.30 16.24
C PHE A 938 29.13 -30.23 16.39
N LEU A 939 30.39 -30.64 16.51
CA LEU A 939 31.53 -29.73 16.60
C LEU A 939 31.66 -28.84 15.35
N ALA A 940 31.44 -29.40 14.17
CA ALA A 940 31.41 -28.64 12.91
C ALA A 940 30.27 -27.60 12.91
N THR A 941 29.06 -27.97 13.32
CA THR A 941 27.94 -27.04 13.44
C THR A 941 28.25 -25.89 14.42
N VAL A 942 28.90 -26.18 15.55
CA VAL A 942 29.30 -25.13 16.53
C VAL A 942 30.42 -24.23 15.98
N ALA A 943 31.33 -24.75 15.16
CA ALA A 943 32.38 -23.95 14.53
C ALA A 943 31.89 -23.12 13.33
N GLU A 944 30.85 -23.59 12.63
CA GLU A 944 30.28 -22.94 11.46
C GLU A 944 29.07 -22.04 11.77
N MET A 945 28.54 -22.07 12.99
CA MET A 945 27.37 -21.26 13.33
C MET A 945 27.67 -19.77 13.18
N THR A 946 26.70 -19.06 12.62
CA THR A 946 26.78 -17.62 12.34
C THR A 946 25.62 -16.89 12.99
N TYR A 947 25.85 -15.66 13.43
CA TYR A 947 24.75 -14.81 13.91
C TYR A 947 23.77 -14.56 12.77
N TYR A 948 22.48 -14.78 13.04
CA TYR A 948 21.40 -14.57 12.06
C TYR A 948 20.59 -13.32 12.41
N GLU A 949 20.15 -13.17 13.66
CA GLU A 949 19.36 -12.02 14.10
C GLU A 949 19.51 -11.79 15.61
N LYS A 950 19.50 -10.53 16.04
CA LYS A 950 19.49 -10.15 17.46
C LYS A 950 18.05 -10.12 17.99
N LYS A 951 17.74 -10.84 19.09
CA LYS A 951 16.34 -10.98 19.57
C LYS A 951 15.97 -10.07 20.74
N SER A 952 16.28 -10.46 21.97
CA SER A 952 15.86 -9.74 23.19
C SER A 952 16.95 -9.80 24.23
N ASP A 953 17.10 -8.73 25.01
CA ASP A 953 18.01 -8.59 26.15
C ASP A 953 17.27 -8.53 27.50
N ARG A 954 15.93 -8.57 27.49
CA ARG A 954 15.09 -8.56 28.70
C ARG A 954 14.94 -9.94 29.31
N LEU A 955 15.11 -10.01 30.65
CA LEU A 955 15.01 -11.24 31.45
C LEU A 955 13.66 -11.95 31.33
N GLU A 956 12.56 -11.19 31.28
CA GLU A 956 11.18 -11.71 31.21
C GLU A 956 10.93 -12.56 29.95
N ASN A 957 11.65 -12.27 28.85
CA ASN A 957 11.44 -12.93 27.57
C ASN A 957 12.23 -14.24 27.40
N LEU A 958 13.16 -14.56 28.32
CA LEU A 958 14.04 -15.74 28.20
C LEU A 958 13.26 -17.07 28.15
N ALA A 959 12.10 -17.11 28.81
CA ALA A 959 11.22 -18.28 28.81
C ALA A 959 10.70 -18.62 27.40
N ALA A 960 10.36 -17.61 26.58
CA ALA A 960 9.83 -17.82 25.24
C ALA A 960 10.83 -18.53 24.31
N PHE A 961 12.13 -18.27 24.53
CA PHE A 961 13.25 -18.80 23.73
C PHE A 961 13.83 -20.13 24.27
N GLY A 962 13.31 -20.65 25.38
CA GLY A 962 13.87 -21.85 26.03
C GLY A 962 15.20 -21.61 26.74
N LEU A 963 15.49 -20.38 27.16
CA LEU A 963 16.80 -19.95 27.70
C LEU A 963 16.76 -19.54 29.19
N LYS A 964 15.83 -20.12 29.97
CA LYS A 964 15.81 -19.92 31.44
C LYS A 964 17.13 -20.43 32.07
N PRO A 965 17.63 -19.83 33.16
CA PRO A 965 18.81 -20.34 33.87
C PRO A 965 18.59 -21.79 34.34
N VAL A 966 19.63 -22.64 34.20
CA VAL A 966 19.56 -24.09 34.47
C VAL A 966 19.28 -24.42 35.95
N ASP A 967 19.49 -23.46 36.86
CA ASP A 967 19.26 -23.60 38.30
C ASP A 967 17.78 -23.42 38.72
N ASN A 968 16.90 -22.97 37.81
CA ASN A 968 15.46 -22.84 38.05
C ASN A 968 14.72 -24.06 37.48
N GLY A 969 13.89 -24.72 38.29
CA GLY A 969 13.25 -26.03 38.03
C GLY A 969 12.29 -26.16 36.84
N GLU A 970 12.25 -25.20 35.91
CA GLU A 970 11.44 -25.23 34.68
C GLU A 970 12.23 -24.82 33.42
N SER A 971 13.56 -24.87 33.43
CA SER A 971 14.37 -24.60 32.22
C SER A 971 14.47 -25.80 31.27
N GLU A 972 14.10 -25.59 30.00
CA GLU A 972 14.38 -26.49 28.86
C GLU A 972 15.78 -26.23 28.23
N GLY A 973 16.51 -25.22 28.71
CA GLY A 973 17.78 -24.81 28.15
C GLY A 973 18.90 -25.80 28.48
N MET A 974 19.84 -25.95 27.55
CA MET A 974 20.99 -26.84 27.70
C MET A 974 22.29 -26.03 27.67
N LYS A 975 23.11 -26.23 28.71
CA LYS A 975 24.45 -25.66 28.78
C LYS A 975 25.43 -26.55 28.03
N VAL A 976 26.15 -25.94 27.09
CA VAL A 976 27.19 -26.59 26.28
C VAL A 976 28.53 -25.96 26.63
N VAL A 977 29.50 -26.80 27.01
CA VAL A 977 30.89 -26.37 27.28
C VAL A 977 31.83 -27.22 26.44
N LEU A 978 32.67 -26.56 25.63
CA LEU A 978 33.76 -27.17 24.88
C LEU A 978 35.08 -26.70 25.50
N SER A 979 35.94 -27.62 25.89
CA SER A 979 37.26 -27.32 26.45
C SER A 979 38.35 -28.15 25.78
N GLY A 980 39.52 -27.54 25.66
CA GLY A 980 40.76 -28.21 25.25
C GLY A 980 41.87 -27.98 26.28
N LYS A 981 43.10 -28.34 25.92
CA LYS A 981 44.27 -28.24 26.80
C LYS A 981 44.59 -26.82 27.29
N ASP A 982 44.15 -25.79 26.55
CA ASP A 982 44.39 -24.38 26.84
C ASP A 982 43.23 -23.68 27.56
N GLY A 983 42.18 -24.42 27.96
CA GLY A 983 41.01 -23.90 28.68
C GLY A 983 39.68 -24.05 27.91
N VAL A 984 38.66 -23.30 28.33
CA VAL A 984 37.31 -23.33 27.72
C VAL A 984 37.33 -22.58 26.39
N SER A 985 37.05 -23.29 25.29
CA SER A 985 37.08 -22.75 23.92
C SER A 985 35.72 -22.24 23.46
N ALA A 986 34.62 -22.78 23.98
CA ALA A 986 33.27 -22.28 23.74
C ALA A 986 32.34 -22.64 24.91
N GLU A 987 31.57 -21.67 25.39
CA GLU A 987 30.58 -21.86 26.45
C GLU A 987 29.33 -21.04 26.12
N PHE A 988 28.18 -21.71 26.01
CA PHE A 988 26.90 -21.06 25.71
C PHE A 988 25.72 -21.92 26.17
N LEU A 989 24.59 -21.25 26.39
CA LEU A 989 23.29 -21.87 26.60
C LEU A 989 22.56 -21.98 25.26
N LEU A 990 22.13 -23.19 24.94
CA LEU A 990 21.29 -23.50 23.79
C LEU A 990 19.83 -23.57 24.24
N GLY A 991 18.98 -22.76 23.62
CA GLY A 991 17.53 -22.76 23.81
C GLY A 991 16.84 -23.61 22.77
N LYS A 992 15.66 -23.17 22.30
CA LYS A 992 14.98 -23.85 21.19
C LYS A 992 15.86 -23.87 19.93
N TYR A 993 15.96 -25.03 19.30
CA TYR A 993 16.74 -25.29 18.10
C TYR A 993 15.90 -26.07 17.08
N ASP A 994 16.41 -26.25 15.86
CA ASP A 994 15.69 -26.80 14.69
C ASP A 994 14.51 -25.94 14.20
N MET A 995 14.70 -24.61 14.22
CA MET A 995 13.72 -23.67 13.68
C MET A 995 13.99 -23.41 12.19
N ASP A 996 13.00 -23.65 11.34
CA ASP A 996 13.09 -23.35 9.90
C ASP A 996 13.09 -21.82 9.68
N ILE A 997 14.12 -21.31 9.01
CA ILE A 997 14.25 -19.89 8.61
C ILE A 997 14.04 -19.69 7.11
N GLY A 998 13.54 -20.70 6.41
CA GLY A 998 13.28 -20.71 4.98
C GLY A 998 14.51 -21.06 4.14
N ARG A 999 14.27 -21.51 2.89
CA ARG A 999 15.30 -21.94 1.92
C ARG A 999 16.21 -23.09 2.43
N GLY A 1000 15.69 -23.96 3.28
CA GLY A 1000 16.42 -25.12 3.82
C GLY A 1000 17.45 -24.79 4.91
N GLY A 1001 17.43 -23.57 5.45
CA GLY A 1001 18.27 -23.17 6.59
C GLY A 1001 17.58 -23.44 7.93
N ARG A 1002 18.34 -23.88 8.93
CA ARG A 1002 17.88 -24.09 10.31
C ARG A 1002 18.53 -23.10 11.26
N ALA A 1003 17.82 -22.78 12.33
CA ALA A 1003 18.27 -21.83 13.34
C ALA A 1003 18.08 -22.34 14.77
N ALA A 1004 18.84 -21.73 15.67
CA ALA A 1004 18.77 -21.96 17.11
C ALA A 1004 18.87 -20.65 17.89
N TYR A 1005 18.31 -20.62 19.10
CA TYR A 1005 18.55 -19.54 20.04
C TYR A 1005 19.72 -19.86 20.96
N ILE A 1006 20.66 -18.92 21.09
CA ILE A 1006 21.77 -19.04 22.03
C ILE A 1006 21.85 -17.82 22.95
N ARG A 1007 22.44 -18.03 24.13
CA ARG A 1007 22.81 -16.99 25.09
C ARG A 1007 24.15 -17.33 25.73
N PHE A 1008 24.95 -16.31 26.02
CA PHE A 1008 26.21 -16.47 26.76
C PHE A 1008 25.99 -16.22 28.26
N ASP A 1009 26.72 -16.91 29.13
CA ASP A 1009 26.47 -16.91 30.57
C ASP A 1009 26.48 -15.51 31.21
N ASN A 1010 27.37 -14.62 30.74
CA ASN A 1010 27.50 -13.23 31.23
C ASN A 1010 26.67 -12.18 30.44
N SER A 1011 25.67 -12.60 29.67
CA SER A 1011 24.84 -11.69 28.89
C SER A 1011 23.37 -12.08 28.92
N PHE A 1012 22.48 -11.09 29.07
CA PHE A 1012 21.03 -11.29 28.88
C PHE A 1012 20.61 -11.29 27.41
N GLN A 1013 21.54 -10.96 26.50
CA GLN A 1013 21.25 -10.91 25.08
C GLN A 1013 21.05 -12.31 24.49
N VAL A 1014 19.85 -12.54 23.94
CA VAL A 1014 19.52 -13.71 23.12
C VAL A 1014 19.86 -13.43 21.66
N TRP A 1015 20.55 -14.37 21.05
CA TRP A 1015 20.87 -14.36 19.63
C TRP A 1015 20.15 -15.51 18.93
N MET A 1016 19.58 -15.23 17.76
CA MET A 1016 19.20 -16.26 16.80
C MET A 1016 20.42 -16.53 15.92
N VAL A 1017 20.86 -17.78 15.84
CA VAL A 1017 22.01 -18.20 15.04
C VAL A 1017 21.55 -19.17 13.97
N ARG A 1018 22.18 -19.10 12.79
CA ARG A 1018 22.00 -20.11 11.76
C ARG A 1018 22.89 -21.30 12.10
N ALA A 1019 22.26 -22.40 12.50
CA ALA A 1019 22.92 -23.62 12.93
C ALA A 1019 21.94 -24.80 12.79
N ASP A 1020 22.39 -25.87 12.14
CA ASP A 1020 21.63 -27.13 12.02
C ASP A 1020 22.04 -28.08 13.15
N PHE A 1021 21.48 -27.83 14.33
CA PHE A 1021 21.61 -28.75 15.46
C PHE A 1021 20.60 -29.89 15.30
N ILE A 1022 21.10 -31.13 15.33
CA ILE A 1022 20.29 -32.34 15.25
C ILE A 1022 20.43 -33.09 16.58
N ASP A 1023 19.30 -33.33 17.24
CA ASP A 1023 19.16 -34.24 18.39
C ASP A 1023 20.22 -34.07 19.49
N VAL A 1024 20.40 -32.83 19.97
CA VAL A 1024 21.36 -32.55 21.06
C VAL A 1024 20.67 -32.82 22.40
N SER A 1025 21.21 -33.79 23.15
CA SER A 1025 20.57 -34.32 24.37
C SER A 1025 21.61 -34.71 25.42
N PRO A 1026 21.34 -34.52 26.72
CA PRO A 1026 22.18 -35.04 27.80
C PRO A 1026 21.92 -36.51 28.11
N ASN A 1027 21.09 -37.22 27.32
CA ASN A 1027 20.89 -38.66 27.44
C ASN A 1027 22.04 -39.43 26.75
N PRO A 1028 22.84 -40.25 27.47
CA PRO A 1028 23.91 -41.07 26.89
C PRO A 1028 23.46 -41.97 25.72
N GLN A 1029 22.21 -42.42 25.75
CA GLN A 1029 21.63 -43.30 24.72
C GLN A 1029 21.51 -42.61 23.36
N SER A 1030 21.27 -41.30 23.35
CA SER A 1030 21.18 -40.53 22.10
C SER A 1030 22.51 -40.49 21.33
N TRP A 1031 23.65 -40.74 21.99
CA TRP A 1031 24.98 -40.61 21.40
C TRP A 1031 25.69 -41.93 21.13
N SER A 1032 25.06 -43.07 21.42
CA SER A 1032 25.67 -44.39 21.35
C SER A 1032 24.79 -45.45 20.72
N TYR A 1033 25.38 -46.62 20.46
CA TYR A 1033 24.65 -47.82 20.06
C TYR A 1033 24.01 -48.47 21.30
N SER A 1034 23.00 -47.82 21.87
CA SER A 1034 22.43 -48.19 23.19
C SER A 1034 21.30 -49.21 23.15
N SER A 1035 20.94 -49.72 21.97
CA SER A 1035 19.90 -50.73 21.77
C SER A 1035 20.50 -52.05 21.31
N LEU A 1036 19.80 -53.14 21.62
CA LEU A 1036 20.22 -54.52 21.32
C LEU A 1036 20.40 -54.77 19.81
N TRP A 1037 19.66 -54.05 18.97
CA TRP A 1037 20.00 -53.87 17.55
C TRP A 1037 19.85 -52.40 17.18
N ASN A 1038 20.67 -51.91 16.26
CA ASN A 1038 20.61 -50.53 15.77
C ASN A 1038 20.51 -50.55 14.24
N LEU A 1039 19.70 -49.67 13.64
CA LEU A 1039 19.55 -49.62 12.18
C LEU A 1039 20.87 -49.34 11.43
N ARG A 1040 21.85 -48.72 12.10
CA ARG A 1040 23.21 -48.50 11.56
C ARG A 1040 24.02 -49.79 11.40
N PHE A 1041 23.54 -50.91 11.95
CA PHE A 1041 24.11 -52.24 11.74
C PHE A 1041 23.60 -52.91 10.46
N GLY A 1042 22.71 -52.24 9.73
CA GLY A 1042 22.03 -52.79 8.56
C GLY A 1042 20.64 -53.34 8.91
N ARG A 1043 19.81 -53.48 7.88
CA ARG A 1043 18.49 -54.10 8.02
C ARG A 1043 18.66 -55.61 8.17
N LEU A 1044 18.01 -56.18 9.18
CA LEU A 1044 18.06 -57.62 9.42
C LEU A 1044 17.35 -58.39 8.28
N LYS A 1045 18.05 -59.34 7.65
CA LYS A 1045 17.53 -60.23 6.62
C LYS A 1045 16.88 -61.49 7.22
N GLY A 1046 17.46 -62.02 8.29
CA GLY A 1046 16.98 -63.24 8.96
C GLY A 1046 17.75 -63.53 10.25
N PHE A 1047 17.32 -64.57 10.98
CA PHE A 1047 17.97 -65.03 12.21
C PHE A 1047 17.87 -66.56 12.36
N ASP A 1048 18.87 -67.22 12.94
CA ASP A 1048 18.92 -68.67 13.20
C ASP A 1048 18.34 -69.54 12.04
N GLU A 1049 18.80 -69.28 10.81
CA GLU A 1049 18.36 -69.95 9.56
C GLU A 1049 16.87 -69.71 9.15
N ASN A 1050 16.15 -68.81 9.83
CA ASN A 1050 14.77 -68.44 9.54
C ASN A 1050 14.65 -67.15 8.72
N ASN A 1051 14.03 -67.26 7.54
CA ASN A 1051 13.85 -66.15 6.58
C ASN A 1051 12.41 -65.61 6.52
N ASN A 1052 11.55 -65.89 7.51
CA ASN A 1052 10.17 -65.39 7.52
C ASN A 1052 10.12 -63.88 7.84
N LEU A 1053 9.86 -63.07 6.81
CA LEU A 1053 9.78 -61.60 6.86
C LEU A 1053 8.94 -61.04 8.02
N ASN A 1054 7.76 -61.63 8.32
CA ASN A 1054 6.91 -61.13 9.40
C ASN A 1054 7.53 -61.38 10.79
N ARG A 1055 8.14 -62.56 10.98
CA ARG A 1055 8.84 -62.85 12.24
C ARG A 1055 10.12 -62.05 12.38
N THR A 1056 10.89 -61.89 11.31
CA THR A 1056 12.07 -61.02 11.28
C THR A 1056 11.69 -59.59 11.62
N ALA A 1057 10.57 -59.05 11.10
CA ALA A 1057 10.10 -57.71 11.43
C ALA A 1057 9.70 -57.56 12.91
N VAL A 1058 9.00 -58.55 13.48
CA VAL A 1058 8.64 -58.55 14.91
C VAL A 1058 9.91 -58.64 15.78
N LEU A 1059 10.85 -59.51 15.44
CA LEU A 1059 12.13 -59.62 16.16
C LEU A 1059 12.91 -58.30 16.09
N VAL A 1060 13.05 -57.71 14.91
CA VAL A 1060 13.71 -56.40 14.72
C VAL A 1060 13.08 -55.33 15.60
N LYS A 1061 11.74 -55.30 15.68
CA LYS A 1061 11.04 -54.37 16.56
C LYS A 1061 11.43 -54.56 18.03
N GLU A 1062 11.46 -55.81 18.53
CA GLU A 1062 11.83 -56.07 19.92
C GLU A 1062 13.32 -55.77 20.18
N LEU A 1063 14.22 -56.07 19.23
CA LEU A 1063 15.65 -55.78 19.36
C LEU A 1063 15.93 -54.25 19.34
N LEU A 1064 15.24 -53.49 18.50
CA LEU A 1064 15.37 -52.02 18.44
C LEU A 1064 14.86 -51.35 19.72
N ASN A 1065 13.82 -51.91 20.35
CA ASN A 1065 13.20 -51.35 21.56
C ASN A 1065 13.81 -51.86 22.87
N THR A 1066 14.83 -52.71 22.81
CA THR A 1066 15.53 -53.23 24.00
C THR A 1066 16.81 -52.45 24.22
N GLU A 1067 16.78 -51.51 25.16
CA GLU A 1067 17.94 -50.67 25.52
C GLU A 1067 18.82 -51.33 26.58
N PHE A 1068 20.10 -50.96 26.60
CA PHE A 1068 21.04 -51.36 27.64
C PHE A 1068 20.81 -50.56 28.92
N VAL A 1069 20.54 -51.26 30.02
CA VAL A 1069 20.26 -50.71 31.36
C VAL A 1069 21.49 -50.80 32.28
N GLY A 1070 22.58 -51.38 31.79
CA GLY A 1070 23.86 -51.46 32.49
C GLY A 1070 24.94 -52.10 31.63
N GLN A 1071 26.18 -52.11 32.11
CA GLN A 1071 27.33 -52.70 31.41
C GLN A 1071 28.35 -53.24 32.40
N SER A 1072 29.11 -54.26 31.99
CA SER A 1072 30.24 -54.82 32.73
C SER A 1072 31.38 -55.15 31.77
N ASN A 1073 32.62 -54.83 32.14
CA ASN A 1073 33.82 -55.19 31.37
C ASN A 1073 34.37 -56.57 31.79
N GLU A 1074 33.79 -57.16 32.84
CA GLU A 1074 34.15 -58.48 33.35
C GLU A 1074 33.06 -59.47 32.99
N ASN A 1075 33.47 -60.69 32.60
CA ASN A 1075 32.54 -61.77 32.30
C ASN A 1075 31.72 -62.09 33.57
N PRO A 1076 30.38 -61.98 33.52
CA PRO A 1076 29.56 -62.22 34.68
C PRO A 1076 29.68 -63.65 35.23
N GLN A 1077 30.28 -64.61 34.53
CA GLN A 1077 30.34 -66.04 34.92
C GLN A 1077 28.94 -66.65 35.12
N GLY A 1078 27.95 -66.18 34.34
CA GLY A 1078 26.59 -66.71 34.32
C GLY A 1078 26.42 -67.87 33.32
N LYS A 1079 25.24 -68.48 33.30
CA LYS A 1079 24.91 -69.53 32.33
C LYS A 1079 24.41 -68.88 31.03
N ASN A 1080 24.98 -69.24 29.88
CA ASN A 1080 24.39 -68.86 28.59
C ASN A 1080 23.04 -69.58 28.42
N VAL A 1081 21.97 -68.80 28.30
CA VAL A 1081 20.58 -69.25 28.24
C VAL A 1081 19.99 -69.21 26.84
N MET A 1082 20.61 -68.47 25.92
CA MET A 1082 20.20 -68.34 24.52
C MET A 1082 21.33 -67.71 23.70
N THR A 1083 21.63 -68.26 22.52
CA THR A 1083 22.44 -67.58 21.50
C THR A 1083 21.54 -67.31 20.30
N LEU A 1084 21.58 -66.08 19.79
CA LEU A 1084 20.80 -65.65 18.64
C LEU A 1084 21.77 -65.26 17.51
N LYS A 1085 21.70 -65.94 16.37
CA LYS A 1085 22.50 -65.61 15.18
C LYS A 1085 21.69 -64.69 14.26
N LEU A 1086 22.24 -63.52 13.97
CA LEU A 1086 21.59 -62.47 13.18
C LEU A 1086 22.34 -62.27 11.86
N HIS A 1087 21.60 -62.25 10.75
CA HIS A 1087 22.12 -61.96 9.41
C HIS A 1087 21.47 -60.68 8.89
N ALA A 1088 22.28 -59.67 8.56
CA ALA A 1088 21.82 -58.38 8.05
C ALA A 1088 22.29 -58.11 6.61
N GLU A 1089 21.86 -56.99 6.04
CA GLU A 1089 22.38 -56.45 4.79
C GLU A 1089 23.91 -56.22 4.85
N ASP A 1090 24.57 -56.19 3.69
CA ASP A 1090 26.04 -56.08 3.55
C ASP A 1090 26.87 -57.21 4.19
N ASP A 1091 26.32 -58.42 4.24
CA ASP A 1091 26.94 -59.65 4.78
C ASP A 1091 27.40 -59.54 6.26
N VAL A 1092 26.73 -58.69 7.03
CA VAL A 1092 26.97 -58.55 8.48
C VAL A 1092 26.32 -59.70 9.24
N GLU A 1093 27.16 -60.53 9.88
CA GLU A 1093 26.73 -61.62 10.76
C GLU A 1093 27.14 -61.36 12.21
N ALA A 1094 26.19 -61.44 13.13
CA ALA A 1094 26.39 -61.23 14.56
C ALA A 1094 25.73 -62.33 15.38
N GLU A 1095 26.48 -62.95 16.29
CA GLU A 1095 25.94 -63.82 17.34
C GLU A 1095 25.76 -63.02 18.63
N ILE A 1096 24.57 -63.08 19.21
CA ILE A 1096 24.22 -62.43 20.47
C ILE A 1096 23.99 -63.52 21.53
N ASP A 1097 24.87 -63.60 22.52
CA ASP A 1097 24.77 -64.53 23.64
C ASP A 1097 24.07 -63.85 24.83
N PHE A 1098 22.97 -64.44 25.28
CA PHE A 1098 22.24 -64.04 26.48
C PHE A 1098 22.70 -64.89 27.66
N ILE A 1099 23.25 -64.24 28.68
CA ILE A 1099 23.84 -64.86 29.86
C ILE A 1099 23.01 -64.47 31.09
N GLU A 1100 22.45 -65.46 31.77
CA GLU A 1100 21.67 -65.24 32.99
C GLU A 1100 22.55 -65.44 34.23
N LYS A 1101 22.54 -64.44 35.12
CA LYS A 1101 23.15 -64.50 36.45
C LYS A 1101 22.32 -63.70 37.43
N ASP A 1102 22.00 -64.30 38.58
CA ASP A 1102 21.28 -63.63 39.68
C ASP A 1102 19.98 -62.93 39.26
N LYS A 1103 19.22 -63.53 38.33
CA LYS A 1103 17.98 -63.00 37.70
C LYS A 1103 18.15 -61.77 36.80
N GLU A 1104 19.38 -61.35 36.55
CA GLU A 1104 19.71 -60.32 35.57
C GLU A 1104 20.16 -60.98 34.25
N ILE A 1105 19.84 -60.35 33.12
CA ILE A 1105 20.21 -60.82 31.78
C ILE A 1105 21.31 -59.92 31.23
N TYR A 1106 22.46 -60.52 30.96
CA TYR A 1106 23.58 -59.89 30.28
C TYR A 1106 23.66 -60.37 28.84
N VAL A 1107 24.15 -59.52 27.96
CA VAL A 1107 24.27 -59.76 26.53
C VAL A 1107 25.71 -59.56 26.11
N HIS A 1108 26.26 -60.53 25.38
CA HIS A 1108 27.59 -60.46 24.79
C HIS A 1108 27.49 -60.61 23.27
N TYR A 1109 28.22 -59.78 22.52
CA TYR A 1109 28.22 -59.79 21.06
C TYR A 1109 29.47 -60.47 20.52
N ARG A 1110 29.29 -61.34 19.53
CA ARG A 1110 30.37 -61.93 18.73
C ARG A 1110 30.08 -61.70 17.24
N PHE A 1111 30.83 -60.79 16.61
CA PHE A 1111 30.74 -60.53 15.18
C PHE A 1111 31.73 -61.40 14.40
N ASN A 1112 31.39 -61.78 13.17
CA ASN A 1112 32.32 -62.49 12.29
C ASN A 1112 33.48 -61.56 11.82
N ALA A 1113 34.64 -62.12 11.48
CA ALA A 1113 35.90 -61.39 11.31
C ALA A 1113 35.95 -60.46 10.08
N THR A 1114 34.99 -60.54 9.15
CA THR A 1114 34.94 -59.74 7.91
C THR A 1114 33.81 -58.72 7.95
N LEU A 1115 34.00 -57.63 8.69
CA LEU A 1115 33.11 -56.45 8.64
C LEU A 1115 33.71 -55.41 7.68
N ASN A 1116 33.00 -55.01 6.62
CA ASN A 1116 33.52 -54.03 5.66
C ASN A 1116 33.36 -52.57 6.10
N GLN A 1117 32.42 -52.29 7.02
CA GLN A 1117 32.10 -50.93 7.46
C GLN A 1117 32.94 -50.52 8.69
N THR A 1118 33.64 -49.40 8.62
CA THR A 1118 34.59 -48.95 9.66
C THR A 1118 33.93 -48.66 11.01
N HIS A 1119 32.68 -48.16 11.06
CA HIS A 1119 31.99 -47.93 12.34
C HIS A 1119 31.56 -49.23 13.03
N LEU A 1120 31.22 -50.26 12.24
CA LEU A 1120 30.88 -51.60 12.74
C LEU A 1120 32.10 -52.34 13.30
N GLN A 1121 33.24 -52.29 12.61
CA GLN A 1121 34.50 -52.84 13.12
C GLN A 1121 34.85 -52.25 14.51
N LYS A 1122 34.62 -50.95 14.69
CA LYS A 1122 34.86 -50.25 15.96
C LYS A 1122 33.89 -50.67 17.06
N PHE A 1123 32.59 -50.74 16.75
CA PHE A 1123 31.60 -51.25 17.69
C PHE A 1123 31.92 -52.68 18.11
N ALA A 1124 32.18 -53.58 17.16
CA ALA A 1124 32.51 -54.98 17.41
C ALA A 1124 33.73 -55.14 18.32
N LYS A 1125 34.79 -54.34 18.12
CA LYS A 1125 36.01 -54.36 18.96
C LYS A 1125 35.75 -53.98 20.42
N ILE A 1126 34.80 -53.09 20.68
CA ILE A 1126 34.41 -52.67 22.03
C ILE A 1126 33.45 -53.70 22.64
N ALA A 1127 32.43 -54.10 21.88
CA ALA A 1127 31.38 -55.02 22.30
C ALA A 1127 31.92 -56.43 22.63
N ASP A 1128 32.97 -56.90 21.94
CA ASP A 1128 33.62 -58.19 22.22
C ASP A 1128 34.19 -58.29 23.66
N LYS A 1129 34.50 -57.15 24.28
CA LYS A 1129 35.07 -57.08 25.64
C LYS A 1129 34.06 -56.62 26.70
N CYS A 1130 32.80 -56.49 26.33
CA CYS A 1130 31.77 -55.86 27.14
C CYS A 1130 30.51 -56.73 27.23
N TYR A 1131 29.89 -56.74 28.40
CA TYR A 1131 28.64 -57.43 28.69
C TYR A 1131 27.57 -56.40 29.01
N TYR A 1132 26.52 -56.33 28.19
CA TYR A 1132 25.46 -55.33 28.32
C TYR A 1132 24.25 -55.91 29.05
N ARG A 1133 23.78 -55.24 30.10
CA ARG A 1133 22.63 -55.68 30.86
C ARG A 1133 21.34 -55.15 30.24
N ILE A 1134 20.35 -56.02 30.05
CA ILE A 1134 19.03 -55.66 29.53
C ILE A 1134 17.93 -56.01 30.54
N GLU A 1135 16.74 -55.41 30.38
CA GLU A 1135 15.61 -55.74 31.24
C GLU A 1135 15.16 -57.21 31.03
N PRO A 1136 14.94 -57.98 32.11
CA PRO A 1136 14.50 -59.38 32.00
C PRO A 1136 13.16 -59.57 31.27
N ASN A 1137 12.28 -58.56 31.26
CA ASN A 1137 11.01 -58.59 30.52
C ASN A 1137 11.25 -58.55 29.00
N ARG A 1138 12.16 -57.70 28.53
CA ARG A 1138 12.53 -57.60 27.12
C ARG A 1138 13.17 -58.88 26.60
N TYR A 1139 14.02 -59.51 27.40
CA TYR A 1139 14.56 -60.83 27.09
C TYR A 1139 13.45 -61.88 26.87
N ARG A 1140 12.39 -61.89 27.68
CA ARG A 1140 11.25 -62.81 27.50
C ARG A 1140 10.52 -62.57 26.18
N GLU A 1141 10.32 -61.31 25.80
CA GLU A 1141 9.69 -60.94 24.52
C GLU A 1141 10.54 -61.44 23.33
N ILE A 1142 11.86 -61.21 23.36
CA ILE A 1142 12.80 -61.68 22.34
C ILE A 1142 12.83 -63.22 22.27
N LYS A 1143 12.90 -63.90 23.42
CA LYS A 1143 12.91 -65.36 23.50
C LYS A 1143 11.63 -65.97 22.92
N ASN A 1144 10.47 -65.37 23.19
CA ASN A 1144 9.20 -65.83 22.65
C ASN A 1144 9.19 -65.74 21.11
N VAL A 1145 9.66 -64.63 20.54
CA VAL A 1145 9.71 -64.45 19.08
C VAL A 1145 10.69 -65.45 18.44
N ALA A 1146 11.84 -65.69 19.08
CA ALA A 1146 12.86 -66.58 18.55
C ALA A 1146 12.49 -68.08 18.59
N PHE A 1147 11.82 -68.55 19.64
CA PHE A 1147 11.60 -70.00 19.88
C PHE A 1147 10.17 -70.52 19.67
N THR A 1148 9.19 -69.71 19.27
CA THR A 1148 7.81 -70.22 19.10
C THR A 1148 7.71 -71.18 17.90
N ALA A 1149 7.55 -72.48 18.15
CA ALA A 1149 7.19 -73.48 17.14
C ALA A 1149 5.70 -73.35 16.75
N LYS A 1150 5.41 -73.46 15.44
CA LYS A 1150 4.08 -73.52 14.78
C LYS A 1150 2.85 -73.61 15.72
N SER A 1151 2.05 -72.55 15.82
CA SER A 1151 0.58 -72.68 15.78
C SER A 1151 -0.12 -71.32 15.56
N ARG A 1152 -0.96 -71.31 14.51
CA ARG A 1152 -1.94 -70.32 14.03
C ARG A 1152 -1.44 -68.99 13.49
#